data_AF-A0A2M7V7M3-F1
#
_entry.id   AF-A0A2M7V7M3-F1
#
_cell.length_a   1.000
_cell.length_b   1.000
_cell.length_c   1.000
_cell.angle_alpha   90.00
_cell.angle_beta   90.00
_cell.angle_gamma   90.00
#
_symmetry.space_group_name_H-M   'P 1'
#
loop_
_entity.id
_entity.type
_entity.pdbx_description
1 polymer ?
#
loop_
_entity_poly.entity_id
_entity_poly.type
_entity_poly.pdbx_seq_one_letter_code
_entity_poly.pdbx_strand_id
1 'polypeptide(L)'
;MNKIITFPYKKIIIATSILFCLLFFYTPAEALNIDKSIKIDGATLHEYTSSCANADSLIPASFDWTKPASDTSNNTWSKKHLFLGEHDYFLSKRGIIVPDDINKKVDAVYIYFHGLGWWDHTPQSLCSEYKLCKSAKVLKDNGTNAVILVPQNVNSGSKVQQLKKSEVDCFMNEANKIIKDKLNLDISQSSLIVSGHSAGGQFVNQVTKLGYEVKASLFFDACYGDDKIPGDAWCVNTIKRANSGYVFMYGNGQELNNAMTATKYAAPEKARVIKLNIPGHKAVLTYCFPDHVTNDLCGGNGTLMQAGKESIGGVVSEIDMITLKPQPKINIPGLNFTQENLYYQADKYGNEFISVPYLGEYLAAIYKYGVAIMSIIAVVMIINAGFEIIISGGNSEKISEAKKGLLNAIMGLLLAVGSYTIMYVINPELVKFKNLRVATYTAVSLGYTLESEYIEPGDELNKKESSRLCTTPESCKPICDNKAKWSEYRLAHIPDVKESVILVDEIKKQNIKGVKVLETKTRVLPSLINPLKKAGQLAASQGLEITVMSGFRTLERQIYLACDKLSRGVMDSKLIAWPGGSKHGTGSSIDIQLTGATIIDGKLETGPSSPDNSNIQNNDEYLKFNRLLAEIMYKVGWKRLKTEVWHFEYPNSPLEDSRTTSCFEKSCK
;
A
#
# COMPACT_ATOMS: atom_id res chain seq x y z
N MET A 1 -32.54 18.66 80.40
CA MET A 1 -31.87 17.34 80.48
C MET A 1 -31.12 17.09 79.18
N ASN A 2 -29.85 16.71 79.32
CA ASN A 2 -28.94 16.08 78.35
C ASN A 2 -28.42 16.87 77.13
N LYS A 3 -27.12 17.20 77.26
CA LYS A 3 -26.12 17.51 76.24
C LYS A 3 -26.05 16.45 75.14
N ILE A 4 -25.60 16.85 73.94
CA ILE A 4 -24.52 16.27 73.09
C ILE A 4 -24.55 17.10 71.77
N ILE A 5 -23.69 18.12 71.64
CA ILE A 5 -22.34 18.11 71.03
C ILE A 5 -22.37 17.87 69.51
N THR A 6 -22.12 18.97 68.79
CA THR A 6 -21.71 19.10 67.39
C THR A 6 -20.21 18.83 67.21
N PHE A 7 -19.80 18.50 65.97
CA PHE A 7 -18.45 18.33 65.35
C PHE A 7 -17.90 16.88 65.21
N PRO A 8 -17.02 16.56 64.23
CA PRO A 8 -17.18 16.72 62.77
C PRO A 8 -16.73 15.49 61.95
N TYR A 9 -17.39 15.22 60.82
CA TYR A 9 -16.91 14.28 59.79
C TYR A 9 -15.78 14.92 58.95
N LYS A 10 -14.56 14.97 59.48
CA LYS A 10 -13.34 15.29 58.72
C LYS A 10 -12.12 14.67 59.42
N LYS A 11 -12.03 13.33 59.48
CA LYS A 11 -10.79 12.62 59.89
C LYS A 11 -10.77 11.11 59.61
N ILE A 12 -11.47 10.61 58.59
CA ILE A 12 -11.39 9.19 58.15
C ILE A 12 -10.88 9.04 56.69
N ILE A 13 -10.42 10.13 56.04
CA ILE A 13 -9.88 10.07 54.66
C ILE A 13 -8.37 10.38 54.59
N ILE A 14 -7.69 10.57 55.73
CA ILE A 14 -6.25 10.93 55.72
C ILE A 14 -5.34 9.79 56.20
N ALA A 15 -5.88 8.71 56.79
CA ALA A 15 -5.07 7.59 57.27
C ALA A 15 -4.84 6.48 56.23
N THR A 16 -5.61 6.43 55.13
CA THR A 16 -5.39 5.47 54.02
C THR A 16 -4.54 6.04 52.88
N SER A 17 -4.28 7.35 52.86
CA SER A 17 -3.46 7.99 51.83
C SER A 17 -1.97 8.09 52.19
N ILE A 18 -1.58 7.87 53.45
CA ILE A 18 -0.18 8.01 53.90
C ILE A 18 0.52 6.66 54.03
N LEU A 19 -0.22 5.55 54.18
CA LEU A 19 0.37 4.21 54.22
C LEU A 19 0.58 3.58 52.82
N PHE A 20 0.01 4.17 51.76
CA PHE A 20 0.23 3.74 50.37
C PHE A 20 1.42 4.47 49.69
N CYS A 21 1.95 5.53 50.30
CA CYS A 21 3.05 6.33 49.75
C CYS A 21 4.47 5.85 50.14
N LEU A 22 4.61 4.81 50.97
CA LEU A 22 5.92 4.36 51.49
C LEU A 22 6.36 2.96 51.01
N LEU A 23 5.64 2.34 50.08
CA LEU A 23 6.04 1.06 49.46
C LEU A 23 6.47 1.18 47.99
N PHE A 24 6.62 2.40 47.46
CA PHE A 24 7.22 2.65 46.15
C PHE A 24 8.49 3.50 46.28
N PHE A 25 9.50 2.98 46.98
CA PHE A 25 10.88 3.22 46.54
C PHE A 25 11.16 2.29 45.35
N TYR A 26 10.44 2.52 44.25
CA TYR A 26 10.96 2.17 42.95
C TYR A 26 12.06 3.20 42.70
N THR A 27 13.29 2.74 42.60
CA THR A 27 14.34 3.48 41.92
C THR A 27 13.74 4.01 40.62
N PRO A 28 13.92 5.29 40.26
CA PRO A 28 13.44 5.77 38.98
C PRO A 28 14.19 4.96 37.92
N ALA A 29 13.50 4.03 37.27
CA ALA A 29 13.94 3.55 35.96
C ALA A 29 14.17 4.81 35.14
N GLU A 30 15.42 5.05 34.73
CA GLU A 30 15.80 6.21 33.95
C GLU A 30 14.75 6.45 32.87
N ALA A 31 14.18 7.66 32.84
CA ALA A 31 13.09 7.94 31.94
C ALA A 31 13.60 7.80 30.50
N LEU A 32 13.21 6.72 29.82
CA LEU A 32 13.50 6.48 28.41
C LEU A 32 13.20 7.75 27.60
N ASN A 33 14.21 8.31 26.94
CA ASN A 33 14.14 9.61 26.29
C ASN A 33 14.73 9.56 24.88
N ILE A 34 14.40 10.57 24.08
CA ILE A 34 15.00 10.76 22.76
C ILE A 34 16.31 11.52 22.96
N ASP A 35 17.42 10.92 22.56
CA ASP A 35 18.75 11.52 22.68
C ASP A 35 18.94 12.61 21.64
N LYS A 36 18.48 12.35 20.41
CA LYS A 36 18.68 13.23 19.26
C LYS A 36 17.53 13.09 18.27
N SER A 37 17.11 14.21 17.69
CA SER A 37 16.14 14.22 16.57
C SER A 37 16.76 14.91 15.37
N ILE A 38 16.64 14.32 14.18
CA ILE A 38 17.26 14.82 12.95
C ILE A 38 16.23 14.76 11.82
N LYS A 39 15.94 15.90 11.19
CA LYS A 39 15.09 15.97 10.00
C LYS A 39 15.89 15.70 8.73
N ILE A 40 15.47 14.71 7.95
CA ILE A 40 16.14 14.27 6.72
C ILE A 40 15.08 13.80 5.71
N ASP A 41 15.14 14.28 4.47
CA ASP A 41 14.34 13.80 3.33
C ASP A 41 12.81 13.67 3.60
N GLY A 42 12.23 14.60 4.36
CA GLY A 42 10.79 14.66 4.67
C GLY A 42 10.34 13.71 5.79
N ALA A 43 11.27 13.24 6.60
CA ALA A 43 11.01 12.50 7.84
C ALA A 43 11.94 12.99 8.96
N THR A 44 11.55 12.72 10.20
CA THR A 44 12.36 12.93 11.40
C THR A 44 12.84 11.58 11.94
N LEU A 45 14.15 11.42 12.06
CA LEU A 45 14.79 10.33 12.79
C LEU A 45 14.94 10.73 14.26
N HIS A 46 14.40 9.93 15.17
CA HIS A 46 14.58 10.02 16.60
C HIS A 46 15.51 8.90 17.07
N GLU A 47 16.72 9.25 17.51
CA GLU A 47 17.67 8.30 18.10
C GLU A 47 17.48 8.26 19.61
N TYR A 48 17.58 7.06 20.18
CA TYR A 48 17.50 6.85 21.62
C TYR A 48 18.42 5.71 22.06
N THR A 49 18.86 5.80 23.31
CA THR A 49 19.66 4.77 23.95
C THR A 49 18.73 3.80 24.69
N SER A 50 18.91 2.52 24.39
CA SER A 50 18.22 1.37 24.98
C SER A 50 18.49 1.30 26.48
N SER A 51 17.42 1.20 27.25
CA SER A 51 17.43 0.78 28.66
C SER A 51 17.40 -0.75 28.80
N CYS A 52 17.10 -1.47 27.72
CA CYS A 52 17.13 -2.93 27.63
C CYS A 52 18.54 -3.52 27.49
N ALA A 53 19.57 -2.70 27.25
CA ALA A 53 20.96 -3.16 27.26
C ALA A 53 21.34 -3.45 28.70
N ASN A 54 21.85 -4.66 28.99
CA ASN A 54 22.12 -5.12 30.36
C ASN A 54 22.75 -4.00 31.22
N ALA A 55 22.15 -3.78 32.39
CA ALA A 55 22.60 -2.88 33.45
C ALA A 55 23.99 -3.22 34.05
N ASP A 56 24.80 -4.04 33.37
CA ASP A 56 26.12 -4.52 33.82
C ASP A 56 27.29 -4.12 32.91
N SER A 57 27.07 -3.38 31.81
CA SER A 57 28.17 -2.87 30.97
C SER A 57 28.16 -1.34 30.86
N LEU A 58 28.57 -0.68 31.95
CA LEU A 58 28.96 0.73 31.92
C LEU A 58 30.13 0.94 30.95
N ILE A 59 29.86 1.46 29.75
CA ILE A 59 30.90 2.11 28.94
C ILE A 59 31.02 3.56 29.47
N PRO A 60 32.21 4.03 29.87
CA PRO A 60 32.34 5.31 30.54
C PRO A 60 32.00 6.47 29.60
N ALA A 61 31.37 7.50 30.17
CA ALA A 61 30.82 8.69 29.51
C ALA A 61 31.83 9.62 28.79
N SER A 62 33.05 9.16 28.48
CA SER A 62 34.15 10.00 28.00
C SER A 62 34.73 9.62 26.62
N PHE A 63 34.06 8.78 25.83
CA PHE A 63 34.54 8.49 24.47
C PHE A 63 34.06 9.55 23.47
N ASP A 64 34.99 10.36 22.97
CA ASP A 64 34.76 11.45 22.03
C ASP A 64 34.64 10.92 20.59
N TRP A 65 33.44 11.02 20.03
CA TRP A 65 33.07 10.54 18.69
C TRP A 65 33.42 11.51 17.56
N THR A 66 34.11 12.62 17.84
CA THR A 66 34.32 13.71 16.85
C THR A 66 35.63 13.66 16.07
N LYS A 67 36.49 12.64 16.26
CA LYS A 67 37.75 12.52 15.50
C LYS A 67 37.66 11.48 14.37
N PRO A 68 37.89 11.86 13.10
CA PRO A 68 38.08 10.88 12.04
C PRO A 68 39.45 10.22 12.19
N ALA A 69 39.50 8.89 12.06
CA ALA A 69 40.77 8.16 11.97
C ALA A 69 41.41 8.46 10.61
N SER A 70 42.27 9.48 10.58
CA SER A 70 43.20 9.68 9.47
C SER A 70 44.36 8.69 9.59
N ASP A 71 44.62 8.03 8.47
CA ASP A 71 45.94 7.74 7.91
C ASP A 71 46.39 6.26 7.80
N THR A 72 46.67 5.94 6.54
CA THR A 72 47.64 4.99 5.95
C THR A 72 47.74 3.52 6.36
N SER A 73 47.61 2.69 5.32
CA SER A 73 48.48 1.55 4.97
C SER A 73 49.24 0.86 6.11
N ASN A 74 48.75 -0.29 6.55
CA ASN A 74 49.53 -1.53 6.55
C ASN A 74 48.69 -2.71 7.05
N ASN A 75 48.81 -3.83 6.32
CA ASN A 75 48.28 -5.14 6.68
C ASN A 75 48.96 -5.65 7.95
N THR A 76 48.25 -5.63 9.08
CA THR A 76 48.28 -6.64 10.17
C THR A 76 47.35 -6.19 11.29
N TRP A 77 46.09 -6.62 11.26
CA TRP A 77 45.12 -6.35 12.33
C TRP A 77 45.15 -7.46 13.38
N SER A 78 45.98 -7.29 14.41
CA SER A 78 45.95 -8.11 15.62
C SER A 78 45.07 -7.47 16.70
N LYS A 79 44.00 -8.17 17.08
CA LYS A 79 43.36 -8.20 18.42
C LYS A 79 43.36 -6.88 19.21
N LYS A 80 42.32 -6.07 19.02
CA LYS A 80 41.75 -5.21 20.08
C LYS A 80 40.22 -5.33 20.03
N HIS A 81 39.73 -6.45 20.56
CA HIS A 81 38.31 -6.68 20.78
C HIS A 81 37.87 -5.98 22.07
N LEU A 82 37.01 -4.97 21.95
CA LEU A 82 36.11 -4.59 23.04
C LEU A 82 35.02 -5.64 23.11
N PHE A 83 35.02 -6.43 24.18
CA PHE A 83 33.96 -7.38 24.51
C PHE A 83 32.70 -6.59 24.88
N LEU A 84 31.82 -6.37 23.89
CA LEU A 84 30.39 -6.23 24.19
C LEU A 84 29.94 -7.59 24.76
N GLY A 85 29.25 -7.58 25.91
CA GLY A 85 28.77 -8.81 26.55
C GLY A 85 27.98 -9.66 25.56
N GLU A 86 28.08 -11.00 25.69
CA GLU A 86 27.60 -12.01 24.73
C GLU A 86 26.06 -12.05 24.50
N HIS A 87 25.30 -11.02 24.90
CA HIS A 87 23.84 -11.09 25.04
C HIS A 87 23.05 -9.86 24.56
N ASP A 88 23.65 -8.89 23.86
CA ASP A 88 22.87 -7.78 23.28
C ASP A 88 23.07 -7.70 21.76
N TYR A 89 22.07 -8.17 21.01
CA TYR A 89 22.06 -8.11 19.54
C TYR A 89 21.77 -6.72 19.01
N PHE A 90 21.07 -5.91 19.80
CA PHE A 90 20.76 -4.55 19.45
C PHE A 90 21.79 -3.67 20.14
N LEU A 91 22.58 -2.95 19.36
CA LEU A 91 23.37 -1.86 19.91
C LEU A 91 22.47 -0.95 20.73
N SER A 92 23.05 -0.37 21.77
CA SER A 92 22.30 0.50 22.68
C SER A 92 21.66 1.66 21.93
N LYS A 93 22.25 2.16 20.84
CA LYS A 93 21.64 3.19 20.00
C LYS A 93 20.62 2.60 19.03
N ARG A 94 19.39 3.14 19.06
CA ARG A 94 18.25 2.71 18.23
C ARG A 94 17.62 3.92 17.55
N GLY A 95 16.88 3.68 16.47
CA GLY A 95 16.22 4.73 15.71
C GLY A 95 14.72 4.52 15.53
N ILE A 96 13.96 5.61 15.56
CA ILE A 96 12.55 5.68 15.16
C ILE A 96 12.44 6.74 14.06
N ILE A 97 12.09 6.32 12.86
CA ILE A 97 11.87 7.23 11.72
C ILE A 97 10.38 7.48 11.60
N VAL A 98 10.00 8.75 11.60
CA VAL A 98 8.61 9.22 11.47
C VAL A 98 8.53 10.23 10.33
N PRO A 99 7.68 10.01 9.31
CA PRO A 99 7.49 10.98 8.24
C PRO A 99 6.95 12.31 8.79
N ASP A 100 7.38 13.42 8.21
CA ASP A 100 6.92 14.75 8.64
C ASP A 100 5.40 14.87 8.46
N ASP A 101 4.72 15.56 9.37
CA ASP A 101 3.26 15.74 9.40
C ASP A 101 2.45 14.42 9.40
N ILE A 102 2.94 13.38 10.09
CA ILE A 102 2.20 12.11 10.25
C ILE A 102 0.88 12.31 11.02
N ASN A 103 -0.14 11.52 10.68
CA ASN A 103 -1.36 11.45 11.48
C ASN A 103 -1.07 10.82 12.86
N LYS A 104 -1.85 11.19 13.89
CA LYS A 104 -1.78 10.56 15.21
C LYS A 104 -2.00 9.05 15.16
N LYS A 105 -2.84 8.57 14.24
CA LYS A 105 -3.05 7.13 14.02
C LYS A 105 -2.02 6.61 13.02
N VAL A 106 -1.27 5.59 13.43
CA VAL A 106 -0.29 4.90 12.58
C VAL A 106 -0.94 3.65 11.98
N ASP A 107 -0.74 3.42 10.69
CA ASP A 107 -1.32 2.30 9.95
C ASP A 107 -0.37 1.08 9.98
N ALA A 108 0.94 1.32 9.91
CA ALA A 108 1.96 0.28 9.87
C ALA A 108 3.20 0.64 10.68
N VAL A 109 3.74 -0.35 11.40
CA VAL A 109 5.03 -0.28 12.08
C VAL A 109 5.99 -1.24 11.39
N TYR A 110 7.10 -0.70 10.89
CA TYR A 110 8.15 -1.47 10.24
C TYR A 110 9.25 -1.74 11.24
N ILE A 111 9.73 -2.97 11.34
CA ILE A 111 11.03 -3.28 11.91
C ILE A 111 11.99 -3.50 10.74
N TYR A 112 13.04 -2.69 10.67
CA TYR A 112 14.02 -2.76 9.59
C TYR A 112 15.37 -3.26 10.10
N PHE A 113 15.76 -4.45 9.63
CA PHE A 113 17.05 -5.05 9.91
C PHE A 113 18.01 -4.82 8.74
N HIS A 114 19.13 -4.16 9.01
CA HIS A 114 20.20 -4.05 8.04
C HIS A 114 21.14 -5.28 8.09
N GLY A 115 21.86 -5.52 6.99
CA GLY A 115 22.84 -6.59 6.87
C GLY A 115 24.13 -6.36 7.65
N LEU A 116 25.00 -7.37 7.61
CA LEU A 116 26.27 -7.37 8.36
C LEU A 116 27.28 -6.43 7.72
N GLY A 117 27.47 -5.27 8.33
CA GLY A 117 28.58 -4.35 8.05
C GLY A 117 29.39 -4.12 9.32
N TRP A 118 30.70 -4.01 9.19
CA TRP A 118 31.58 -3.62 10.29
C TRP A 118 31.22 -2.19 10.72
N TRP A 119 30.58 -2.03 11.89
CA TRP A 119 30.41 -0.81 12.72
C TRP A 119 29.85 0.51 12.10
N ASP A 120 29.61 0.61 10.79
CA ASP A 120 29.33 1.91 10.12
C ASP A 120 27.84 2.19 9.76
N HIS A 121 26.92 1.33 10.20
CA HIS A 121 25.48 1.48 9.89
C HIS A 121 24.68 1.91 11.13
N THR A 122 24.72 3.21 11.43
CA THR A 122 23.91 3.85 12.48
C THR A 122 22.50 4.14 11.97
N PRO A 123 21.50 4.35 12.86
CA PRO A 123 20.19 4.83 12.41
C PRO A 123 20.28 6.08 11.52
N GLN A 124 21.20 6.99 11.83
CA GLN A 124 21.48 8.16 11.00
C GLN A 124 22.00 7.80 9.59
N SER A 125 22.96 6.88 9.42
CA SER A 125 23.44 6.51 8.08
C SER A 125 22.39 5.70 7.29
N LEU A 126 21.56 4.89 7.96
CA LEU A 126 20.43 4.20 7.31
C LEU A 126 19.34 5.18 6.84
N CYS A 127 19.03 6.19 7.65
CA CYS A 127 18.09 7.26 7.28
C CYS A 127 18.60 8.09 6.09
N SER A 128 19.89 8.46 6.08
CA SER A 128 20.47 9.40 5.11
C SER A 128 21.10 8.77 3.88
N GLU A 129 22.00 7.79 4.03
CA GLU A 129 22.72 7.13 2.91
C GLU A 129 21.85 6.09 2.22
N TYR A 130 21.15 5.25 2.99
CA TYR A 130 20.24 4.24 2.46
C TYR A 130 18.82 4.79 2.20
N LYS A 131 18.62 6.09 2.46
CA LYS A 131 17.41 6.85 2.16
C LYS A 131 16.15 6.28 2.81
N LEU A 132 16.28 5.62 3.96
CA LEU A 132 15.13 5.06 4.67
C LEU A 132 14.14 6.14 5.13
N CYS A 133 14.62 7.34 5.46
CA CYS A 133 13.78 8.49 5.77
C CYS A 133 12.98 8.99 4.56
N LYS A 134 13.59 9.01 3.37
CA LYS A 134 12.88 9.26 2.12
C LYS A 134 11.81 8.19 1.88
N SER A 135 12.11 6.91 2.14
CA SER A 135 11.15 5.83 1.99
C SER A 135 9.96 5.97 2.94
N ALA A 136 10.18 6.40 4.19
CA ALA A 136 9.09 6.72 5.13
C ALA A 136 8.19 7.83 4.59
N LYS A 137 8.77 8.87 3.99
CA LYS A 137 8.01 9.94 3.32
C LYS A 137 7.19 9.38 2.14
N VAL A 138 7.78 8.54 1.29
CA VAL A 138 7.10 7.95 0.13
C VAL A 138 5.91 7.08 0.58
N LEU A 139 6.05 6.29 1.64
CA LEU A 139 4.93 5.53 2.20
C LEU A 139 3.77 6.43 2.63
N LYS A 140 4.07 7.53 3.32
CA LYS A 140 3.07 8.53 3.73
C LYS A 140 2.40 9.20 2.52
N ASP A 141 3.18 9.63 1.54
CA ASP A 141 2.68 10.27 0.32
C ASP A 141 1.75 9.34 -0.49
N ASN A 142 1.88 8.02 -0.30
CA ASN A 142 1.02 6.99 -0.88
C ASN A 142 -0.06 6.49 0.09
N GLY A 143 -0.38 7.27 1.12
CA GLY A 143 -1.53 7.04 2.01
C GLY A 143 -1.27 6.07 3.17
N THR A 144 -0.04 5.63 3.40
CA THR A 144 0.30 4.74 4.53
C THR A 144 1.04 5.53 5.60
N ASN A 145 0.41 5.80 6.75
CA ASN A 145 1.09 6.40 7.90
C ASN A 145 1.97 5.35 8.56
N ALA A 146 3.25 5.34 8.20
CA ALA A 146 4.22 4.35 8.63
C ALA A 146 5.24 4.92 9.62
N VAL A 147 5.57 4.14 10.65
CA VAL A 147 6.75 4.38 11.50
C VAL A 147 7.76 3.28 11.24
N ILE A 148 9.05 3.62 11.09
CA ILE A 148 10.12 2.64 10.85
C ILE A 148 11.04 2.59 12.07
N LEU A 149 11.11 1.42 12.69
CA LEU A 149 11.98 1.11 13.81
C LEU A 149 13.29 0.50 13.29
N VAL A 150 14.41 1.04 13.77
CA VAL A 150 15.76 0.64 13.38
C VAL A 150 16.50 0.16 14.64
N PRO A 151 16.41 -1.14 14.95
CA PRO A 151 17.27 -1.76 15.95
C PRO A 151 18.67 -1.84 15.32
N GLN A 152 19.60 -1.00 15.74
CA GLN A 152 20.97 -1.07 15.20
C GLN A 152 21.56 -2.43 15.61
N ASN A 153 21.92 -3.31 14.68
CA ASN A 153 22.34 -4.68 15.00
C ASN A 153 23.85 -4.77 15.20
N VAL A 154 24.31 -5.58 16.15
CA VAL A 154 25.71 -6.05 16.25
C VAL A 154 25.82 -7.45 15.68
N ASN A 155 26.94 -7.76 15.02
CA ASN A 155 27.31 -9.15 14.79
C ASN A 155 28.81 -9.38 14.96
N SER A 156 29.12 -10.42 15.72
CA SER A 156 30.47 -10.94 15.95
C SER A 156 30.61 -12.34 15.31
N GLY A 157 30.47 -12.41 13.98
CA GLY A 157 30.98 -13.54 13.19
C GLY A 157 29.96 -14.43 12.47
N SER A 158 30.48 -15.50 11.87
CA SER A 158 29.84 -16.40 10.89
C SER A 158 28.83 -17.41 11.47
N LYS A 159 28.48 -17.30 12.75
CA LYS A 159 27.39 -18.05 13.38
C LYS A 159 26.43 -17.07 14.04
N VAL A 160 25.31 -16.82 13.38
CA VAL A 160 24.26 -15.95 13.92
C VAL A 160 23.59 -16.66 15.09
N GLN A 161 23.73 -16.10 16.29
CA GLN A 161 23.02 -16.57 17.47
C GLN A 161 21.51 -16.26 17.34
N GLN A 162 20.64 -17.01 18.04
CA GLN A 162 19.18 -16.88 17.94
C GLN A 162 18.61 -15.74 18.81
N LEU A 163 17.83 -14.83 18.20
CA LEU A 163 17.02 -13.81 18.86
C LEU A 163 16.03 -14.46 19.83
N LYS A 164 15.99 -13.93 21.06
CA LYS A 164 15.00 -14.32 22.07
C LYS A 164 13.77 -13.44 21.97
N LYS A 165 12.61 -14.01 22.29
CA LYS A 165 11.34 -13.26 22.35
C LYS A 165 11.43 -12.07 23.31
N SER A 166 12.08 -12.25 24.46
CA SER A 166 12.27 -11.19 25.46
C SER A 166 13.04 -9.98 24.94
N GLU A 167 14.00 -10.17 24.04
CA GLU A 167 14.81 -9.08 23.46
C GLU A 167 13.97 -8.24 22.49
N VAL A 168 13.19 -8.92 21.65
CA VAL A 168 12.26 -8.27 20.71
C VAL A 168 11.12 -7.57 21.47
N ASP A 169 10.56 -8.21 22.51
CA ASP A 169 9.53 -7.61 23.37
C ASP A 169 10.06 -6.35 24.06
N CYS A 170 11.29 -6.38 24.58
CA CYS A 170 11.91 -5.22 25.22
C CYS A 170 12.08 -4.07 24.23
N PHE A 171 12.63 -4.35 23.04
CA PHE A 171 12.76 -3.38 21.96
C PHE A 171 11.42 -2.75 21.56
N MET A 172 10.39 -3.56 21.34
CA MET A 172 9.07 -3.08 20.94
C MET A 172 8.39 -2.26 22.04
N ASN A 173 8.57 -2.63 23.31
CA ASN A 173 8.01 -1.88 24.44
C ASN A 173 8.67 -0.51 24.60
N GLU A 174 9.99 -0.41 24.45
CA GLU A 174 10.69 0.88 24.46
C GLU A 174 10.24 1.78 23.31
N ALA A 175 10.20 1.24 22.10
CA ALA A 175 9.75 1.98 20.92
C ALA A 175 8.32 2.48 21.10
N ASN A 176 7.40 1.63 21.55
CA ASN A 176 6.01 1.99 21.83
C ASN A 176 5.89 3.10 22.87
N LYS A 177 6.69 3.05 23.94
CA LYS A 177 6.70 4.09 24.98
C LYS A 177 7.15 5.43 24.42
N ILE A 178 8.22 5.47 23.62
CA ILE A 178 8.69 6.72 22.98
C ILE A 178 7.64 7.26 22.01
N ILE A 179 7.09 6.39 21.15
CA ILE A 179 6.08 6.76 20.14
C ILE A 179 4.85 7.38 20.81
N LYS A 180 4.38 6.77 21.89
CA LYS A 180 3.21 7.25 22.63
C LYS A 180 3.52 8.52 23.43
N ASP A 181 4.53 8.48 24.29
CA ASP A 181 4.73 9.49 25.33
C ASP A 181 5.49 10.73 24.80
N LYS A 182 6.36 10.55 23.79
CA LYS A 182 7.20 11.62 23.24
C LYS A 182 6.72 12.11 21.89
N LEU A 183 6.20 11.22 21.04
CA LEU A 183 5.76 11.55 19.68
C LEU A 183 4.25 11.73 19.56
N ASN A 184 3.46 11.37 20.60
CA ASN A 184 2.00 11.50 20.64
C ASN A 184 1.29 10.76 19.48
N LEU A 185 1.81 9.57 19.14
CA LEU A 185 1.28 8.69 18.10
C LEU A 185 0.68 7.42 18.73
N ASP A 186 -0.33 6.87 18.08
CA ASP A 186 -1.01 5.64 18.48
C ASP A 186 -0.70 4.53 17.46
N ILE A 187 -0.04 3.47 17.95
CA ILE A 187 0.30 2.26 17.19
C ILE A 187 -0.50 1.03 17.63
N SER A 188 -1.52 1.17 18.46
CA SER A 188 -2.27 0.05 19.06
C SER A 188 -3.04 -0.80 18.04
N GLN A 189 -3.31 -0.28 16.85
CA GLN A 189 -3.98 -0.95 15.75
C GLN A 189 -3.09 -1.08 14.50
N SER A 190 -1.79 -0.78 14.63
CA SER A 190 -0.87 -0.82 13.51
C SER A 190 -0.58 -2.26 13.09
N SER A 191 -0.45 -2.46 11.78
CA SER A 191 0.09 -3.70 11.25
C SER A 191 1.60 -3.78 11.42
N LEU A 192 2.10 -4.94 11.84
CA LEU A 192 3.54 -5.18 11.94
C LEU A 192 4.10 -5.67 10.60
N ILE A 193 5.08 -4.94 10.08
CA ILE A 193 5.85 -5.29 8.89
C ILE A 193 7.30 -5.50 9.32
N VAL A 194 7.90 -6.60 8.88
CA VAL A 194 9.29 -6.92 9.21
C VAL A 194 10.09 -6.94 7.92
N SER A 195 11.22 -6.26 7.91
CA SER A 195 12.00 -6.05 6.69
C SER A 195 13.49 -6.25 6.94
N GLY A 196 14.18 -6.80 5.95
CA GLY A 196 15.58 -7.16 6.04
C GLY A 196 16.31 -6.83 4.74
N HIS A 197 17.45 -6.15 4.84
CA HIS A 197 18.38 -5.95 3.72
C HIS A 197 19.59 -6.85 3.87
N SER A 198 20.05 -7.47 2.79
CA SER A 198 21.20 -8.34 2.82
C SER A 198 21.07 -9.40 3.95
N ALA A 199 22.07 -9.57 4.80
CA ALA A 199 22.03 -10.51 5.94
C ALA A 199 20.89 -10.23 6.94
N GLY A 200 20.29 -9.03 6.88
CA GLY A 200 19.13 -8.63 7.69
C GLY A 200 17.95 -9.59 7.51
N GLY A 201 17.86 -10.30 6.38
CA GLY A 201 16.85 -11.34 6.14
C GLY A 201 16.82 -12.45 7.20
N GLN A 202 17.96 -12.77 7.80
CA GLN A 202 18.02 -13.76 8.88
C GLN A 202 17.18 -13.33 10.09
N PHE A 203 17.21 -12.05 10.45
CA PHE A 203 16.43 -11.51 11.56
C PHE A 203 14.94 -11.47 11.24
N VAL A 204 14.55 -11.24 9.98
CA VAL A 204 13.15 -11.36 9.52
C VAL A 204 12.59 -12.76 9.80
N ASN A 205 13.34 -13.79 9.43
CA ASN A 205 12.96 -15.19 9.70
C ASN A 205 12.93 -15.50 11.20
N GLN A 206 13.84 -14.94 11.99
CA GLN A 206 13.84 -15.14 13.44
C GLN A 206 12.64 -14.46 14.11
N VAL A 207 12.31 -13.20 13.78
CA VAL A 207 11.12 -12.51 14.32
C VAL A 207 9.84 -13.28 13.96
N THR A 208 9.70 -13.73 12.72
CA THR A 208 8.52 -14.52 12.30
C THR A 208 8.45 -15.90 12.98
N LYS A 209 9.56 -16.43 13.50
CA LYS A 209 9.59 -17.65 14.33
C LYS A 209 9.06 -17.43 15.75
N LEU A 210 9.13 -16.20 16.27
CA LEU A 210 8.80 -15.86 17.66
C LEU A 210 7.31 -15.61 17.93
N GLY A 211 6.45 -15.91 16.95
CA GLY A 211 4.99 -15.91 17.09
C GLY A 211 4.32 -14.53 17.02
N TYR A 212 5.00 -13.51 16.47
CA TYR A 212 4.36 -12.21 16.20
C TYR A 212 3.46 -12.31 14.96
N GLU A 213 2.32 -11.61 14.99
CA GLU A 213 1.44 -11.50 13.82
C GLU A 213 2.02 -10.50 12.81
N VAL A 214 2.90 -11.00 11.94
CA VAL A 214 3.54 -10.21 10.88
C VAL A 214 2.64 -10.19 9.65
N LYS A 215 2.14 -9.00 9.27
CA LYS A 215 1.33 -8.81 8.05
C LYS A 215 2.16 -8.87 6.78
N ALA A 216 3.43 -8.48 6.85
CA ALA A 216 4.32 -8.52 5.70
C ALA A 216 5.77 -8.76 6.08
N SER A 217 6.46 -9.56 5.28
CA SER A 217 7.91 -9.74 5.36
C SER A 217 8.56 -9.25 4.08
N LEU A 218 9.52 -8.31 4.18
CA LEU A 218 10.20 -7.73 3.02
C LEU A 218 11.68 -8.13 3.03
N PHE A 219 12.14 -8.77 1.97
CA PHE A 219 13.52 -9.21 1.78
C PHE A 219 14.16 -8.42 0.64
N PHE A 220 14.99 -7.44 0.97
CA PHE A 220 15.78 -6.67 0.00
C PHE A 220 17.13 -7.35 -0.16
N ASP A 221 17.39 -7.94 -1.33
CA ASP A 221 18.58 -8.75 -1.66
C ASP A 221 19.05 -9.71 -0.55
N ALA A 222 18.07 -10.22 0.20
CA ALA A 222 18.32 -10.85 1.48
C ALA A 222 18.20 -12.39 1.43
N CYS A 223 17.89 -12.99 0.28
CA CYS A 223 17.78 -14.45 0.13
C CYS A 223 19.10 -15.11 -0.33
N TYR A 224 20.26 -14.67 0.15
CA TYR A 224 21.55 -15.33 -0.15
C TYR A 224 21.98 -16.29 0.96
N GLY A 225 22.77 -17.33 0.69
CA GLY A 225 23.21 -18.29 1.72
C GLY A 225 22.18 -19.39 2.05
N ASP A 226 21.09 -19.44 1.27
CA ASP A 226 20.08 -20.51 1.27
C ASP A 226 20.52 -21.74 0.45
N ASP A 227 21.77 -21.75 -0.01
CA ASP A 227 22.33 -22.60 -1.09
C ASP A 227 22.54 -24.06 -0.71
N LYS A 228 22.32 -24.45 0.56
CA LYS A 228 22.79 -25.75 1.08
C LYS A 228 21.70 -26.74 1.49
N ILE A 229 20.44 -26.33 1.70
CA ILE A 229 19.36 -27.28 2.04
C ILE A 229 18.01 -26.73 1.54
N PRO A 230 17.31 -27.40 0.60
CA PRO A 230 15.94 -27.06 0.22
C PRO A 230 15.00 -27.35 1.41
N GLY A 231 14.79 -26.36 2.28
CA GLY A 231 13.89 -26.47 3.43
C GLY A 231 14.28 -25.67 4.67
N ASP A 232 15.57 -25.35 4.86
CA ASP A 232 16.05 -24.58 6.03
C ASP A 232 16.52 -23.15 5.69
N ALA A 233 16.36 -22.80 4.42
CA ALA A 233 16.51 -21.46 3.88
C ALA A 233 15.57 -20.47 4.59
N TRP A 234 16.09 -19.31 5.01
CA TRP A 234 15.27 -18.37 5.80
C TRP A 234 14.13 -17.77 4.99
N CYS A 235 14.29 -17.57 3.68
CA CYS A 235 13.20 -17.11 2.82
C CYS A 235 12.09 -18.17 2.68
N VAL A 236 12.44 -19.46 2.52
CA VAL A 236 11.47 -20.58 2.51
C VAL A 236 10.68 -20.64 3.82
N ASN A 237 11.39 -20.59 4.94
CA ASN A 237 10.82 -20.72 6.26
C ASN A 237 9.86 -19.56 6.59
N THR A 238 10.19 -18.34 6.18
CA THR A 238 9.30 -17.19 6.35
C THR A 238 8.03 -17.33 5.53
N ILE A 239 8.10 -17.79 4.27
CA ILE A 239 6.90 -18.01 3.44
C ILE A 239 6.01 -19.10 4.04
N LYS A 240 6.57 -20.21 4.53
CA LYS A 240 5.82 -21.29 5.18
C LYS A 240 5.06 -20.83 6.43
N ARG A 241 5.62 -19.87 7.19
CA ARG A 241 5.02 -19.32 8.41
C ARG A 241 4.13 -18.10 8.18
N ALA A 242 4.07 -17.59 6.96
CA ALA A 242 3.22 -16.46 6.59
C ALA A 242 1.75 -16.92 6.56
N ASN A 243 1.12 -17.08 7.73
CA ASN A 243 -0.26 -17.58 7.83
C ASN A 243 -1.26 -16.61 7.15
N SER A 244 -1.25 -15.34 7.56
CA SER A 244 -2.08 -14.23 7.08
C SER A 244 -1.30 -13.09 6.40
N GLY A 245 0.01 -13.26 6.26
CA GLY A 245 0.92 -12.24 5.75
C GLY A 245 1.48 -12.55 4.36
N TYR A 246 2.03 -11.52 3.72
CA TYR A 246 2.67 -11.61 2.41
C TYR A 246 4.19 -11.51 2.51
N VAL A 247 4.91 -12.15 1.60
CA VAL A 247 6.37 -12.10 1.52
C VAL A 247 6.80 -11.44 0.22
N PHE A 248 7.57 -10.36 0.32
CA PHE A 248 8.13 -9.64 -0.82
C PHE A 248 9.61 -9.91 -0.86
N MET A 249 10.09 -10.38 -2.00
CA MET A 249 11.50 -10.69 -2.21
C MET A 249 11.99 -9.89 -3.41
N TYR A 250 13.06 -9.14 -3.19
CA TYR A 250 13.71 -8.31 -4.19
C TYR A 250 15.13 -8.83 -4.34
N GLY A 251 15.56 -9.21 -5.54
CA GLY A 251 16.91 -9.73 -5.73
C GLY A 251 17.36 -9.73 -7.17
N ASN A 252 18.66 -9.91 -7.40
CA ASN A 252 19.23 -10.25 -8.70
C ASN A 252 20.11 -11.49 -8.53
N GLY A 253 20.74 -11.99 -9.59
CA GLY A 253 21.72 -13.08 -9.51
C GLY A 253 21.28 -14.29 -8.67
N GLN A 254 22.06 -14.62 -7.66
CA GLN A 254 21.86 -15.78 -6.79
C GLN A 254 20.69 -15.58 -5.82
N GLU A 255 20.52 -14.38 -5.27
CA GLU A 255 19.43 -14.00 -4.37
C GLU A 255 18.08 -14.20 -5.05
N LEU A 256 17.99 -13.84 -6.34
CA LEU A 256 16.79 -14.04 -7.14
C LEU A 256 16.52 -15.54 -7.35
N ASN A 257 17.54 -16.32 -7.68
CA ASN A 257 17.40 -17.77 -7.87
C ASN A 257 16.93 -18.45 -6.58
N ASN A 258 17.46 -18.04 -5.44
CA ASN A 258 17.07 -18.53 -4.13
C ASN A 258 15.63 -18.11 -3.78
N ALA A 259 15.23 -16.86 -4.05
CA ALA A 259 13.86 -16.39 -3.87
C ALA A 259 12.85 -17.18 -4.73
N MET A 260 13.16 -17.39 -6.01
CA MET A 260 12.34 -18.21 -6.94
C MET A 260 12.30 -19.68 -6.54
N THR A 261 13.38 -20.19 -5.94
CA THR A 261 13.40 -21.53 -5.37
C THR A 261 12.50 -21.58 -4.14
N ALA A 262 12.56 -20.55 -3.28
CA ALA A 262 11.77 -20.48 -2.07
C ALA A 262 10.26 -20.53 -2.35
N THR A 263 9.80 -19.84 -3.40
CA THR A 263 8.39 -19.85 -3.79
C THR A 263 7.91 -21.19 -4.34
N LYS A 264 8.78 -21.98 -4.97
CA LYS A 264 8.44 -23.36 -5.40
C LYS A 264 8.21 -24.29 -4.20
N TYR A 265 8.94 -24.09 -3.11
CA TYR A 265 8.87 -24.94 -1.92
C TYR A 265 7.93 -24.44 -0.81
N ALA A 266 7.36 -23.24 -0.96
CA ALA A 266 6.50 -22.62 0.03
C ALA A 266 5.45 -21.72 -0.63
N ALA A 267 4.17 -22.07 -0.46
CA ALA A 267 2.97 -21.24 -0.71
C ALA A 267 3.19 -20.09 -1.73
N PRO A 268 3.37 -20.40 -3.03
CA PRO A 268 3.73 -19.42 -4.06
C PRO A 268 2.74 -18.26 -4.17
N GLU A 269 1.49 -18.49 -3.78
CA GLU A 269 0.43 -17.49 -3.70
C GLU A 269 0.70 -16.40 -2.63
N LYS A 270 1.63 -16.59 -1.70
CA LYS A 270 1.95 -15.62 -0.64
C LYS A 270 3.21 -14.80 -0.92
N ALA A 271 3.92 -15.13 -1.99
CA ALA A 271 5.23 -14.59 -2.29
C ALA A 271 5.23 -13.77 -3.58
N ARG A 272 5.66 -12.51 -3.49
CA ARG A 272 5.92 -11.62 -4.63
C ARG A 272 7.42 -11.48 -4.82
N VAL A 273 7.92 -11.80 -6.02
CA VAL A 273 9.35 -11.77 -6.33
C VAL A 273 9.61 -10.74 -7.43
N ILE A 274 10.54 -9.84 -7.19
CA ILE A 274 10.96 -8.79 -8.12
C ILE A 274 12.45 -8.92 -8.40
N LYS A 275 12.77 -9.08 -9.69
CA LYS A 275 14.14 -9.00 -10.19
C LYS A 275 14.58 -7.53 -10.20
N LEU A 276 15.74 -7.25 -9.63
CA LEU A 276 16.29 -5.91 -9.55
C LEU A 276 17.10 -5.55 -10.80
N ASN A 277 16.80 -4.39 -11.40
CA ASN A 277 17.55 -3.74 -12.47
C ASN A 277 18.16 -2.41 -11.97
N ILE A 278 18.68 -2.40 -10.74
CA ILE A 278 19.18 -1.21 -10.05
C ILE A 278 20.72 -1.24 -9.99
N PRO A 279 21.41 -0.11 -10.23
CA PRO A 279 22.87 -0.04 -10.05
C PRO A 279 23.24 0.06 -8.57
N GLY A 280 23.60 -1.08 -7.98
CA GLY A 280 24.30 -1.13 -6.69
C GLY A 280 23.45 -1.54 -5.49
N HIS A 281 24.09 -2.26 -4.58
CA HIS A 281 23.50 -2.85 -3.37
C HIS A 281 22.76 -1.83 -2.49
N LYS A 282 23.37 -0.66 -2.21
CA LYS A 282 22.74 0.36 -1.36
C LYS A 282 21.43 0.93 -1.93
N ALA A 283 21.30 0.97 -3.26
CA ALA A 283 20.18 1.61 -3.92
C ALA A 283 18.89 0.78 -3.85
N VAL A 284 18.97 -0.51 -3.54
CA VAL A 284 17.81 -1.41 -3.44
C VAL A 284 16.76 -0.86 -2.48
N LEU A 285 17.17 -0.36 -1.31
CA LEU A 285 16.24 0.19 -0.32
C LEU A 285 15.60 1.50 -0.76
N THR A 286 16.36 2.35 -1.45
CA THR A 286 15.85 3.64 -1.93
C THR A 286 14.68 3.44 -2.89
N TYR A 287 14.75 2.41 -3.74
CA TYR A 287 13.76 2.17 -4.77
C TYR A 287 12.69 1.16 -4.35
N CYS A 288 13.07 0.09 -3.67
CA CYS A 288 12.18 -1.04 -3.41
C CYS A 288 11.51 -1.03 -2.05
N PHE A 289 12.01 -0.28 -1.06
CA PHE A 289 11.39 -0.27 0.27
C PHE A 289 9.88 0.06 0.24
N PRO A 290 9.42 1.10 -0.48
CA PRO A 290 8.00 1.40 -0.58
C PRO A 290 7.25 0.54 -1.62
N ASP A 291 7.92 -0.31 -2.40
CA ASP A 291 7.32 -1.01 -3.55
C ASP A 291 6.11 -1.89 -3.19
N HIS A 292 6.12 -2.49 -1.99
CA HIS A 292 4.99 -3.29 -1.55
C HIS A 292 3.69 -2.48 -1.39
N VAL A 293 3.78 -1.16 -1.22
CA VAL A 293 2.64 -0.21 -1.20
C VAL A 293 2.45 0.45 -2.56
N THR A 294 3.53 0.96 -3.17
CA THR A 294 3.44 1.71 -4.44
C THR A 294 3.16 0.82 -5.65
N ASN A 295 3.54 -0.46 -5.56
CA ASN A 295 3.43 -1.46 -6.63
C ASN A 295 4.00 -0.95 -7.97
N ASP A 296 5.05 -0.12 -7.92
CA ASP A 296 5.64 0.56 -9.08
C ASP A 296 6.92 -0.13 -9.61
N LEU A 297 7.18 -1.35 -9.13
CA LEU A 297 8.34 -2.18 -9.48
C LEU A 297 9.65 -1.48 -9.14
N CYS A 298 9.82 -1.11 -7.87
CA CYS A 298 10.97 -0.37 -7.37
C CYS A 298 11.22 0.93 -8.14
N GLY A 299 10.18 1.77 -8.29
CA GLY A 299 10.24 2.99 -9.09
C GLY A 299 10.57 2.74 -10.57
N GLY A 300 10.10 1.63 -11.12
CA GLY A 300 10.34 1.21 -12.51
C GLY A 300 11.67 0.50 -12.77
N ASN A 301 12.48 0.24 -11.74
CA ASN A 301 13.77 -0.45 -11.85
C ASN A 301 13.71 -1.94 -11.51
N GLY A 302 12.51 -2.52 -11.45
CA GLY A 302 12.29 -3.93 -11.17
C GLY A 302 11.53 -4.63 -12.30
N THR A 303 11.72 -5.94 -12.40
CA THR A 303 10.90 -6.83 -13.25
C THR A 303 10.16 -7.80 -12.35
N LEU A 304 8.83 -7.87 -12.47
CA LEU A 304 8.04 -8.85 -11.72
C LEU A 304 8.36 -10.27 -12.21
N MET A 305 8.85 -11.12 -11.31
CA MET A 305 9.16 -12.52 -11.59
C MET A 305 8.06 -13.46 -11.06
N GLN A 306 7.43 -13.07 -9.94
CA GLN A 306 6.28 -13.76 -9.38
C GLN A 306 5.34 -12.77 -8.71
N ALA A 307 4.06 -12.85 -9.01
CA ALA A 307 3.07 -11.85 -8.59
C ALA A 307 2.66 -11.95 -7.11
N GLY A 308 2.69 -13.15 -6.52
CA GLY A 308 1.86 -13.43 -5.33
C GLY A 308 0.36 -13.33 -5.68
N LYS A 309 -0.54 -13.77 -4.80
CA LYS A 309 -1.99 -13.79 -5.08
C LYS A 309 -2.67 -12.47 -4.79
N GLU A 310 -2.09 -11.58 -3.99
CA GLU A 310 -2.58 -10.20 -3.86
C GLU A 310 -1.39 -9.27 -3.56
N SER A 311 -1.40 -8.07 -4.13
CA SER A 311 -0.55 -6.98 -3.63
C SER A 311 -0.98 -6.67 -2.19
N ILE A 312 -0.03 -6.35 -1.30
CA ILE A 312 -0.38 -5.58 -0.10
C ILE A 312 -0.83 -4.20 -0.59
N GLY A 313 -2.11 -4.08 -0.96
CA GLY A 313 -2.78 -2.80 -0.81
C GLY A 313 -2.63 -2.46 0.66
N GLY A 314 -2.04 -1.29 0.95
CA GLY A 314 -1.81 -0.84 2.31
C GLY A 314 -2.99 -1.16 3.21
N VAL A 315 -2.69 -1.63 4.40
CA VAL A 315 -3.54 -1.58 5.60
C VAL A 315 -4.27 -0.24 5.56
N VAL A 316 -5.53 -0.11 5.17
CA VAL A 316 -6.75 -0.88 5.44
C VAL A 316 -7.41 -1.21 4.10
N SER A 317 -7.83 -2.47 3.84
CA SER A 317 -8.70 -2.67 2.68
C SER A 317 -9.95 -1.80 2.89
N GLU A 318 -10.42 -1.07 1.88
CA GLU A 318 -11.69 -0.33 2.00
C GLU A 318 -12.80 -1.26 2.53
N ILE A 319 -12.69 -2.56 2.21
CA ILE A 319 -13.52 -3.64 2.75
C ILE A 319 -13.38 -3.77 4.28
N ASP A 320 -12.18 -3.87 4.85
CA ASP A 320 -11.96 -3.94 6.30
C ASP A 320 -12.42 -2.66 7.02
N MET A 321 -12.32 -1.50 6.37
CA MET A 321 -12.81 -0.22 6.92
C MET A 321 -14.35 -0.15 6.89
N ILE A 322 -14.98 -0.65 5.83
CA ILE A 322 -16.43 -0.70 5.64
C ILE A 322 -17.08 -1.79 6.52
N THR A 323 -16.32 -2.85 6.83
CA THR A 323 -16.78 -4.00 7.62
C THR A 323 -16.44 -3.88 9.11
N LEU A 324 -15.68 -2.86 9.52
CA LEU A 324 -15.38 -2.61 10.92
C LEU A 324 -16.66 -2.31 11.71
N LYS A 325 -16.90 -3.09 12.77
CA LYS A 325 -18.01 -2.86 13.69
C LYS A 325 -17.92 -1.44 14.28
N PRO A 326 -18.92 -0.57 14.06
CA PRO A 326 -18.90 0.78 14.60
C PRO A 326 -18.92 0.75 16.13
N GLN A 327 -18.18 1.68 16.74
CA GLN A 327 -18.14 1.89 18.19
C GLN A 327 -18.75 3.26 18.52
N PRO A 328 -20.04 3.30 18.92
CA PRO A 328 -20.68 4.55 19.32
C PRO A 328 -19.96 5.16 20.52
N LYS A 329 -19.70 6.48 20.49
CA LYS A 329 -19.14 7.20 21.64
C LYS A 329 -20.08 7.22 22.85
N ILE A 330 -21.37 7.10 22.61
CA ILE A 330 -22.43 7.05 23.63
C ILE A 330 -22.97 5.64 23.65
N ASN A 331 -22.97 5.00 24.82
CA ASN A 331 -23.55 3.68 24.98
C ASN A 331 -25.09 3.77 24.88
N ILE A 332 -25.66 3.12 23.88
CA ILE A 332 -27.11 3.10 23.63
C ILE A 332 -27.67 1.78 24.20
N PRO A 333 -28.53 1.82 25.23
CA PRO A 333 -29.14 0.61 25.79
C PRO A 333 -29.88 -0.22 24.73
N GLY A 334 -29.62 -1.52 24.70
CA GLY A 334 -30.24 -2.46 23.75
C GLY A 334 -29.63 -2.46 22.34
N LEU A 335 -28.59 -1.66 22.08
CA LEU A 335 -27.84 -1.73 20.83
C LEU A 335 -26.87 -2.92 20.85
N ASN A 336 -27.15 -3.91 20.01
CA ASN A 336 -26.25 -5.02 19.74
C ASN A 336 -26.04 -5.12 18.23
N PHE A 337 -24.81 -4.82 17.78
CA PHE A 337 -24.46 -5.04 16.38
C PHE A 337 -24.28 -6.54 16.12
N THR A 338 -24.89 -7.06 15.05
CA THR A 338 -24.71 -8.47 14.65
C THR A 338 -23.24 -8.73 14.31
N GLN A 339 -22.66 -9.78 14.91
CA GLN A 339 -21.22 -10.08 14.80
C GLN A 339 -20.86 -10.99 13.64
N GLU A 340 -21.83 -11.66 13.01
CA GLU A 340 -21.57 -12.68 12.01
C GLU A 340 -22.56 -12.57 10.85
N ASN A 341 -22.03 -12.75 9.64
CA ASN A 341 -22.69 -12.76 8.33
C ASN A 341 -22.76 -11.41 7.59
N LEU A 342 -21.60 -10.91 7.22
CA LEU A 342 -21.45 -10.20 5.95
C LEU A 342 -21.71 -11.22 4.83
N TYR A 343 -22.97 -11.42 4.45
CA TYR A 343 -23.28 -12.37 3.39
C TYR A 343 -22.71 -11.85 2.08
N TYR A 344 -21.81 -12.62 1.47
CA TYR A 344 -21.60 -12.60 0.03
C TYR A 344 -22.88 -13.12 -0.61
N GLN A 345 -23.71 -12.23 -1.12
CA GLN A 345 -24.90 -12.62 -1.86
C GLN A 345 -24.64 -12.40 -3.34
N ALA A 346 -24.61 -13.48 -4.10
CA ALA A 346 -24.66 -13.39 -5.56
C ALA A 346 -26.08 -12.98 -5.98
N ASP A 347 -26.20 -11.96 -6.82
CA ASP A 347 -27.48 -11.72 -7.50
C ASP A 347 -27.73 -12.77 -8.60
N LYS A 348 -28.92 -12.72 -9.23
CA LYS A 348 -29.30 -13.58 -10.36
C LYS A 348 -28.39 -13.46 -11.61
N TYR A 349 -27.42 -12.54 -11.58
CA TYR A 349 -26.44 -12.30 -12.64
C TYR A 349 -25.01 -12.67 -12.21
N GLY A 350 -24.81 -13.22 -11.00
CA GLY A 350 -23.52 -13.66 -10.49
C GLY A 350 -22.65 -12.55 -9.87
N ASN A 351 -23.19 -11.34 -9.66
CA ASN A 351 -22.43 -10.27 -8.99
C ASN A 351 -22.41 -10.50 -7.47
N GLU A 352 -21.24 -10.51 -6.86
CA GLU A 352 -21.07 -10.64 -5.41
C GLU A 352 -21.25 -9.29 -4.71
N PHE A 353 -21.97 -9.29 -3.60
CA PHE A 353 -22.17 -8.09 -2.76
C PHE A 353 -21.87 -8.41 -1.30
N ILE A 354 -21.22 -7.48 -0.61
CA ILE A 354 -21.12 -7.45 0.85
C ILE A 354 -22.33 -6.70 1.41
N SER A 355 -23.02 -7.30 2.38
CA SER A 355 -24.18 -6.72 3.06
C SER A 355 -23.83 -6.25 4.47
N VAL A 356 -23.84 -4.94 4.72
CA VAL A 356 -23.52 -4.32 6.03
C VAL A 356 -24.81 -3.86 6.75
N PRO A 357 -25.17 -4.45 7.93
CA PRO A 357 -26.44 -4.17 8.61
C PRO A 357 -26.40 -3.03 9.64
N TYR A 358 -25.20 -2.54 10.00
CA TYR A 358 -25.00 -1.73 11.21
C TYR A 358 -25.80 -0.42 11.27
N LEU A 359 -26.03 0.24 10.14
CA LEU A 359 -26.81 1.48 10.11
C LEU A 359 -28.27 1.25 10.53
N GLY A 360 -28.88 0.17 10.04
CA GLY A 360 -30.26 -0.18 10.39
C GLY A 360 -30.40 -0.56 11.86
N GLU A 361 -29.43 -1.32 12.39
CA GLU A 361 -29.38 -1.72 13.80
C GLU A 361 -29.22 -0.51 14.73
N TYR A 362 -28.37 0.44 14.35
CA TYR A 362 -28.18 1.69 15.08
C TYR A 362 -29.45 2.54 15.13
N LEU A 363 -30.10 2.77 13.98
CA LEU A 363 -31.34 3.55 13.92
C LEU A 363 -32.47 2.88 14.70
N ALA A 364 -32.59 1.55 14.62
CA ALA A 364 -33.58 0.79 15.36
C ALA A 364 -33.36 0.90 16.89
N ALA A 365 -32.11 0.85 17.35
CA ALA A 365 -31.79 0.98 18.76
C ALA A 365 -32.08 2.39 19.29
N ILE A 366 -31.72 3.44 18.54
CA ILE A 366 -32.04 4.84 18.91
C ILE A 366 -33.53 5.05 19.02
N TYR A 367 -34.31 4.56 18.05
CA TYR A 367 -35.76 4.70 18.07
C TYR A 367 -36.36 4.05 19.33
N LYS A 368 -35.98 2.78 19.61
CA LYS A 368 -36.45 2.06 20.80
C LYS A 368 -36.07 2.79 22.10
N TYR A 369 -34.84 3.28 22.18
CA TYR A 369 -34.36 4.02 23.35
C TYR A 369 -35.08 5.37 23.51
N GLY A 370 -35.31 6.09 22.41
CA GLY A 370 -36.06 7.35 22.40
C GLY A 370 -37.50 7.18 22.89
N VAL A 371 -38.19 6.13 22.45
CA VAL A 371 -39.55 5.82 22.93
C VAL A 371 -39.55 5.51 24.43
N ALA A 372 -38.54 4.80 24.94
CA ALA A 372 -38.42 4.53 26.37
C ALA A 372 -38.23 5.82 27.20
N ILE A 373 -37.36 6.74 26.76
CA ILE A 373 -37.19 8.05 27.42
C ILE A 373 -38.47 8.87 27.38
N MET A 374 -39.12 8.97 26.21
CA MET A 374 -40.37 9.72 26.07
C MET A 374 -41.48 9.14 26.94
N SER A 375 -41.51 7.83 27.15
CA SER A 375 -42.45 7.18 28.07
C SER A 375 -42.23 7.61 29.52
N ILE A 376 -40.97 7.67 29.97
CA ILE A 376 -40.62 8.13 31.32
C ILE A 376 -41.00 9.61 31.50
N ILE A 377 -40.67 10.46 30.52
CA ILE A 377 -41.02 11.89 30.56
C ILE A 377 -42.55 12.07 30.60
N ALA A 378 -43.29 11.31 29.79
CA ALA A 378 -44.75 11.36 29.78
C ALA A 378 -45.32 11.00 31.16
N VAL A 379 -44.80 9.96 31.83
CA VAL A 379 -45.23 9.58 33.18
C VAL A 379 -44.98 10.71 34.18
N VAL A 380 -43.80 11.35 34.15
CA VAL A 380 -43.48 12.49 35.04
C VAL A 380 -44.43 13.67 34.80
N MET A 381 -44.72 14.00 33.54
CA MET A 381 -45.64 15.08 33.19
C MET A 381 -47.08 14.78 33.60
N ILE A 382 -47.54 13.53 33.47
CA ILE A 382 -48.84 13.07 33.94
C ILE A 382 -48.94 13.22 35.47
N ILE A 383 -47.90 12.81 36.21
CA ILE A 383 -47.85 12.96 37.67
C ILE A 383 -47.90 14.44 38.05
N ASN A 384 -47.11 15.30 37.40
CA ASN A 384 -47.08 16.74 37.67
C ASN A 384 -48.46 17.40 37.43
N ALA A 385 -49.10 17.09 36.30
CA ALA A 385 -50.45 17.56 36.00
C ALA A 385 -51.47 17.06 37.04
N GLY A 386 -51.33 15.80 37.49
CA GLY A 386 -52.18 15.25 38.56
C GLY A 386 -52.02 16.00 39.89
N PHE A 387 -50.78 16.29 40.30
CA PHE A 387 -50.51 17.10 41.50
C PHE A 387 -51.09 18.51 41.38
N GLU A 388 -50.95 19.14 40.23
CA GLU A 388 -51.46 20.49 39.99
C GLU A 388 -52.99 20.55 40.10
N ILE A 389 -53.71 19.52 39.65
CA ILE A 389 -55.17 19.39 39.84
C ILE A 389 -55.54 19.28 41.33
N ILE A 390 -54.77 18.52 42.13
CA ILE A 390 -55.07 18.32 43.55
C ILE A 390 -54.82 19.61 44.35
N ILE A 391 -53.73 20.32 44.07
CA ILE A 391 -53.28 21.49 44.84
C ILE A 391 -53.98 22.79 44.39
N SER A 392 -54.62 22.80 43.22
CA SER A 392 -55.25 24.02 42.67
C SER A 392 -56.45 24.54 43.45
N GLY A 393 -56.95 23.83 44.47
CA GLY A 393 -57.87 24.37 45.47
C GLY A 393 -59.21 24.86 44.88
N GLY A 394 -59.63 24.31 43.74
CA GLY A 394 -60.86 24.71 43.04
C GLY A 394 -60.71 25.87 42.06
N ASN A 395 -59.50 26.41 41.85
CA ASN A 395 -59.27 27.40 40.80
C ASN A 395 -59.46 26.75 39.41
N SER A 396 -60.53 27.15 38.72
CA SER A 396 -60.95 26.59 37.43
C SER A 396 -59.93 26.79 36.31
N GLU A 397 -59.18 27.90 36.32
CA GLU A 397 -58.15 28.21 35.33
C GLU A 397 -56.95 27.26 35.46
N LYS A 398 -56.44 27.08 36.68
CA LYS A 398 -55.35 26.13 36.96
C LYS A 398 -55.72 24.68 36.67
N ILE A 399 -56.95 24.29 36.99
CA ILE A 399 -57.46 22.95 36.66
C ILE A 399 -57.52 22.75 35.13
N SER A 400 -57.95 23.77 34.39
CA SER A 400 -58.00 23.71 32.92
C SER A 400 -56.60 23.60 32.31
N GLU A 401 -55.63 24.37 32.83
CA GLU A 401 -54.24 24.32 32.39
C GLU A 401 -53.61 22.95 32.65
N ALA A 402 -53.78 22.41 33.87
CA ALA A 402 -53.27 21.08 34.22
C ALA A 402 -53.89 19.97 33.34
N LYS A 403 -55.19 20.06 33.03
CA LYS A 403 -55.86 19.14 32.07
C LYS A 403 -55.27 19.23 30.67
N LYS A 404 -54.91 20.43 30.21
CA LYS A 404 -54.23 20.62 28.92
C LYS A 404 -52.83 20.00 28.95
N GLY A 405 -52.08 20.18 30.04
CA GLY A 405 -50.78 19.55 30.25
C GLY A 405 -50.86 18.02 30.21
N LEU A 406 -51.87 17.44 30.87
CA LEU A 406 -52.16 16.01 30.84
C LEU A 406 -52.44 15.52 29.41
N LEU A 407 -53.32 16.20 28.68
CA LEU A 407 -53.67 15.84 27.30
C LEU A 407 -52.43 15.92 26.38
N ASN A 408 -51.60 16.96 26.54
CA ASN A 408 -50.38 17.13 25.76
C ASN A 408 -49.37 15.99 26.02
N ALA A 409 -49.22 15.55 27.27
CA ALA A 409 -48.34 14.43 27.61
C ALA A 409 -48.82 13.12 26.96
N ILE A 410 -50.13 12.86 27.01
CA ILE A 410 -50.75 11.68 26.39
C ILE A 410 -50.63 11.73 24.86
N MET A 411 -50.93 12.87 24.24
CA MET A 411 -50.81 13.05 22.80
C MET A 411 -49.36 12.92 22.32
N GLY A 412 -48.40 13.48 23.06
CA GLY A 412 -46.98 13.32 22.76
C GLY A 412 -46.52 11.86 22.81
N LEU A 413 -46.98 11.09 23.81
CA LEU A 413 -46.69 9.67 23.90
C LEU A 413 -47.35 8.86 22.77
N LEU A 414 -48.63 9.14 22.48
CA LEU A 414 -49.36 8.53 21.37
C LEU A 414 -48.69 8.80 20.03
N LEU A 415 -48.22 10.03 19.79
CA LEU A 415 -47.48 10.37 18.59
C LEU A 415 -46.13 9.65 18.52
N ALA A 416 -45.38 9.60 19.63
CA ALA A 416 -44.09 8.91 19.67
C ALA A 416 -44.24 7.42 19.34
N VAL A 417 -45.16 6.71 20.01
CA VAL A 417 -45.39 5.28 19.78
C VAL A 417 -46.09 5.04 18.44
N GLY A 418 -47.06 5.88 18.09
CA GLY A 418 -47.87 5.78 16.87
C GLY A 418 -47.10 6.16 15.60
N SER A 419 -45.97 6.86 15.70
CA SER A 419 -45.14 7.23 14.54
C SER A 419 -44.72 6.02 13.71
N TYR A 420 -44.33 4.92 14.37
CA TYR A 420 -44.03 3.64 13.71
C TYR A 420 -45.25 3.11 12.95
N THR A 421 -46.42 3.10 13.59
CA THR A 421 -47.67 2.59 12.98
C THR A 421 -48.05 3.42 11.75
N ILE A 422 -47.95 4.75 11.84
CA ILE A 422 -48.23 5.65 10.72
C ILE A 422 -47.27 5.35 9.55
N MET A 423 -45.96 5.28 9.81
CA MET A 423 -44.97 4.96 8.77
C MET A 423 -45.21 3.57 8.16
N TYR A 424 -45.50 2.56 8.99
CA TYR A 424 -45.78 1.20 8.53
C TYR A 424 -47.04 1.10 7.66
N VAL A 425 -48.12 1.81 8.03
CA VAL A 425 -49.37 1.83 7.28
C VAL A 425 -49.20 2.55 5.94
N ILE A 426 -48.45 3.65 5.91
CA ILE A 426 -48.17 4.37 4.66
C ILE A 426 -47.33 3.51 3.73
N ASN A 427 -46.21 2.98 4.23
CA ASN A 427 -45.37 2.07 3.47
C ASN A 427 -44.48 1.23 4.42
N PRO A 428 -44.65 -0.10 4.48
CA PRO A 428 -43.85 -0.96 5.36
C PRO A 428 -42.35 -0.93 5.03
N GLU A 429 -41.94 -0.50 3.84
CA GLU A 429 -40.53 -0.32 3.47
C GLU A 429 -39.87 0.87 4.19
N LEU A 430 -40.63 1.81 4.74
CA LEU A 430 -40.09 2.95 5.50
C LEU A 430 -39.57 2.55 6.88
N VAL A 431 -40.04 1.43 7.42
CA VAL A 431 -39.61 0.90 8.73
C VAL A 431 -38.79 -0.38 8.62
N LYS A 432 -38.62 -0.91 7.41
CA LYS A 432 -37.70 -2.02 7.11
C LYS A 432 -36.36 -1.46 6.64
N PHE A 433 -35.39 -1.43 7.54
CA PHE A 433 -34.03 -1.03 7.18
C PHE A 433 -33.39 -2.08 6.28
N LYS A 434 -33.01 -1.67 5.06
CA LYS A 434 -32.24 -2.49 4.13
C LYS A 434 -30.76 -2.39 4.50
N ASN A 435 -30.06 -3.52 4.43
CA ASN A 435 -28.62 -3.55 4.62
C ASN A 435 -27.94 -2.75 3.49
N LEU A 436 -26.85 -2.09 3.82
CA LEU A 436 -26.01 -1.44 2.83
C LEU A 436 -25.33 -2.53 1.99
N ARG A 437 -25.55 -2.52 0.68
CA ARG A 437 -24.94 -3.48 -0.25
C ARG A 437 -23.79 -2.82 -0.99
N VAL A 438 -22.59 -3.35 -0.82
CA VAL A 438 -21.37 -2.92 -1.52
C VAL A 438 -21.03 -4.00 -2.55
N ALA A 439 -21.00 -3.63 -3.83
CA ALA A 439 -20.61 -4.55 -4.88
C ALA A 439 -19.12 -4.88 -4.75
N THR A 440 -18.77 -6.17 -4.71
CA THR A 440 -17.39 -6.62 -4.74
C THR A 440 -17.05 -7.10 -6.12
N TYR A 441 -15.86 -6.75 -6.59
CA TYR A 441 -15.29 -7.29 -7.81
C TYR A 441 -14.12 -8.17 -7.42
N THR A 442 -14.25 -9.48 -7.65
CA THR A 442 -13.14 -10.41 -7.46
C THR A 442 -12.08 -10.09 -8.50
N ALA A 443 -10.86 -9.79 -8.06
CA ALA A 443 -9.73 -9.76 -8.98
C ALA A 443 -9.54 -11.17 -9.55
N VAL A 444 -9.77 -11.35 -10.84
CA VAL A 444 -9.45 -12.61 -11.52
C VAL A 444 -7.93 -12.71 -11.61
N SER A 445 -7.31 -13.55 -10.77
CA SER A 445 -5.93 -13.95 -10.99
C SER A 445 -5.90 -14.97 -12.12
N LEU A 446 -5.44 -14.53 -13.30
CA LEU A 446 -5.15 -15.44 -14.40
C LEU A 446 -3.92 -16.26 -14.01
N GLY A 447 -4.14 -17.50 -13.57
CA GLY A 447 -3.09 -18.47 -13.29
C GLY A 447 -2.34 -18.81 -14.58
N TYR A 448 -1.22 -18.14 -14.83
CA TYR A 448 -0.25 -18.57 -15.84
C TYR A 448 0.73 -19.53 -15.19
N THR A 449 0.57 -20.83 -15.44
CA THR A 449 1.65 -21.81 -15.28
C THR A 449 2.56 -21.69 -16.50
N LEU A 450 3.69 -21.00 -16.35
CA LEU A 450 4.78 -21.10 -17.31
C LEU A 450 5.53 -22.41 -17.00
N GLU A 451 5.26 -23.46 -17.78
CA GLU A 451 6.17 -24.59 -17.88
C GLU A 451 7.45 -24.09 -18.56
N SER A 452 8.50 -23.84 -17.79
CA SER A 452 9.84 -23.59 -18.33
C SER A 452 10.53 -24.93 -18.57
N GLU A 453 10.71 -25.29 -19.83
CA GLU A 453 11.64 -26.33 -20.25
C GLU A 453 13.07 -25.89 -19.91
N TYR A 454 13.81 -26.77 -19.23
CA TYR A 454 15.18 -26.55 -18.75
C TYR A 454 16.13 -26.61 -19.95
N ILE A 455 16.98 -25.59 -20.16
CA ILE A 455 18.14 -25.67 -21.05
C ILE A 455 19.40 -25.59 -20.18
N GLU A 456 20.26 -26.59 -20.29
CA GLU A 456 21.53 -26.67 -19.56
C GLU A 456 22.53 -25.57 -19.95
N PRO A 457 23.40 -25.12 -19.03
CA PRO A 457 24.37 -24.08 -19.31
C PRO A 457 25.60 -24.64 -20.02
N GLY A 458 25.78 -24.27 -21.29
CA GLY A 458 26.97 -24.53 -22.07
C GLY A 458 27.29 -23.35 -22.98
N ASP A 459 28.51 -22.86 -22.82
CA ASP A 459 29.29 -21.99 -23.70
C ASP A 459 29.05 -20.47 -23.73
N GLU A 460 30.21 -19.82 -23.66
CA GLU A 460 30.54 -18.41 -23.59
C GLU A 460 29.71 -17.48 -24.49
N LEU A 461 29.47 -16.25 -24.01
CA LEU A 461 29.86 -15.04 -24.74
C LEU A 461 29.67 -13.77 -23.89
N ASN A 462 30.81 -13.18 -23.53
CA ASN A 462 30.92 -11.75 -23.23
C ASN A 462 30.43 -10.93 -24.44
N LYS A 463 29.18 -10.46 -24.42
CA LYS A 463 28.71 -9.31 -25.20
C LYS A 463 27.74 -8.52 -24.32
N LYS A 464 27.93 -7.20 -24.21
CA LYS A 464 26.85 -6.28 -23.80
C LYS A 464 25.60 -6.70 -24.57
N GLU A 465 24.59 -7.24 -23.90
CA GLU A 465 23.34 -7.62 -24.56
C GLU A 465 22.78 -6.38 -25.26
N SER A 466 22.79 -6.43 -26.58
CA SER A 466 22.20 -5.39 -27.42
C SER A 466 20.69 -5.40 -27.19
N SER A 467 20.10 -4.27 -26.80
CA SER A 467 18.64 -4.11 -26.68
C SER A 467 17.89 -4.19 -28.02
N ARG A 468 18.60 -4.36 -29.14
CA ARG A 468 18.05 -4.42 -30.50
C ARG A 468 18.70 -5.56 -31.29
N LEU A 469 17.95 -6.21 -32.19
CA LEU A 469 18.52 -7.23 -33.07
C LEU A 469 19.40 -6.62 -34.17
N CYS A 470 19.06 -5.41 -34.62
CA CYS A 470 19.81 -4.67 -35.63
C CYS A 470 19.51 -3.16 -35.50
N THR A 471 20.33 -2.30 -36.11
CA THR A 471 20.24 -0.83 -35.97
C THR A 471 20.51 -0.06 -37.26
N THR A 472 20.83 -0.74 -38.35
CA THR A 472 21.06 -0.17 -39.69
C THR A 472 20.49 -1.11 -40.76
N PRO A 473 20.20 -0.62 -41.98
CA PRO A 473 19.76 -1.46 -43.10
C PRO A 473 20.67 -2.67 -43.36
N GLU A 474 21.98 -2.48 -43.31
CA GLU A 474 22.98 -3.52 -43.55
C GLU A 474 22.96 -4.58 -42.44
N SER A 475 22.84 -4.15 -41.18
CA SER A 475 22.77 -5.06 -40.03
C SER A 475 21.45 -5.83 -39.96
N CYS A 476 20.36 -5.28 -40.50
CA CYS A 476 19.06 -5.96 -40.53
C CYS A 476 18.92 -6.91 -41.73
N LYS A 477 19.71 -6.74 -42.80
CA LYS A 477 19.60 -7.54 -44.03
C LYS A 477 19.66 -9.06 -43.77
N PRO A 478 20.61 -9.60 -42.97
CA PRO A 478 20.65 -11.05 -42.68
C PRO A 478 19.40 -11.56 -41.94
N ILE A 479 18.78 -10.72 -41.11
CA ILE A 479 17.54 -11.04 -40.41
C ILE A 479 16.39 -11.04 -41.42
N CYS A 480 16.30 -10.03 -42.27
CA CYS A 480 15.25 -9.90 -43.28
C CYS A 480 15.28 -11.00 -44.33
N ASP A 481 16.47 -11.49 -44.68
CA ASP A 481 16.67 -12.57 -45.64
C ASP A 481 16.27 -13.94 -45.07
N ASN A 482 16.26 -14.11 -43.74
CA ASN A 482 15.96 -15.38 -43.06
C ASN A 482 14.60 -15.40 -42.37
N LYS A 483 13.52 -15.30 -43.16
CA LYS A 483 12.13 -15.27 -42.67
C LYS A 483 11.73 -16.47 -41.79
N ALA A 484 12.28 -17.65 -42.09
CA ALA A 484 11.95 -18.87 -41.35
C ALA A 484 12.34 -18.81 -39.87
N LYS A 485 13.34 -17.99 -39.52
CA LYS A 485 13.83 -17.84 -38.14
C LYS A 485 13.21 -16.67 -37.38
N TRP A 486 12.30 -15.91 -37.97
CA TRP A 486 11.74 -14.71 -37.33
C TRP A 486 11.05 -15.01 -35.99
N SER A 487 10.39 -16.16 -35.91
CA SER A 487 9.72 -16.66 -34.70
C SER A 487 10.69 -17.28 -33.68
N GLU A 488 11.97 -17.44 -33.99
CA GLU A 488 13.02 -17.99 -33.11
C GLU A 488 13.77 -16.88 -32.34
N TYR A 489 13.80 -15.65 -32.85
CA TYR A 489 14.49 -14.56 -32.17
C TYR A 489 13.86 -14.23 -30.82
N ARG A 490 14.69 -14.05 -29.80
CA ARG A 490 14.30 -13.66 -28.44
C ARG A 490 15.18 -12.52 -27.95
N LEU A 491 14.58 -11.60 -27.19
CA LEU A 491 15.27 -10.53 -26.48
C LEU A 491 14.73 -10.49 -25.06
N ALA A 492 15.61 -10.45 -24.06
CA ALA A 492 15.23 -10.61 -22.66
C ALA A 492 14.21 -9.58 -22.15
N HIS A 493 14.17 -8.38 -22.73
CA HIS A 493 13.21 -7.32 -22.39
C HIS A 493 11.88 -7.38 -23.15
N ILE A 494 11.71 -8.32 -24.08
CA ILE A 494 10.49 -8.50 -24.86
C ILE A 494 9.82 -9.81 -24.45
N PRO A 495 8.63 -9.77 -23.82
CA PRO A 495 7.96 -10.98 -23.38
C PRO A 495 7.62 -11.88 -24.58
N ASP A 496 7.88 -13.18 -24.44
CA ASP A 496 7.50 -14.20 -25.43
C ASP A 496 6.02 -14.54 -25.25
N VAL A 497 5.17 -13.80 -25.97
CA VAL A 497 3.72 -13.98 -25.92
C VAL A 497 3.29 -14.84 -27.11
N LYS A 498 3.34 -16.17 -26.94
CA LYS A 498 2.74 -17.12 -27.90
C LYS A 498 1.24 -16.83 -28.05
N GLU A 499 0.72 -17.16 -29.22
CA GLU A 499 -0.47 -16.60 -29.88
C GLU A 499 -1.85 -16.83 -29.22
N SER A 500 -1.93 -17.10 -27.92
CA SER A 500 -3.17 -17.43 -27.21
C SER A 500 -3.66 -16.39 -26.19
N VAL A 501 -3.04 -15.20 -26.11
CA VAL A 501 -3.53 -14.14 -25.21
C VAL A 501 -4.60 -13.30 -25.90
N ILE A 502 -5.81 -13.84 -25.87
CA ILE A 502 -7.06 -13.22 -26.30
C ILE A 502 -7.35 -11.99 -25.39
N LEU A 503 -6.77 -10.83 -25.71
CA LEU A 503 -6.92 -9.59 -24.93
C LEU A 503 -7.97 -8.62 -25.49
N VAL A 504 -8.40 -8.80 -26.74
CA VAL A 504 -9.51 -8.03 -27.31
C VAL A 504 -10.84 -8.44 -26.65
N ASP A 505 -11.02 -9.74 -26.41
CA ASP A 505 -12.24 -10.21 -25.74
C ASP A 505 -12.30 -9.74 -24.30
N GLU A 506 -11.18 -9.51 -23.62
CA GLU A 506 -11.21 -9.15 -22.20
C GLU A 506 -11.58 -7.68 -21.98
N ILE A 507 -11.05 -6.73 -22.78
CA ILE A 507 -11.52 -5.34 -22.75
C ILE A 507 -12.99 -5.23 -23.22
N LYS A 508 -13.38 -6.01 -24.25
CA LYS A 508 -14.78 -6.06 -24.72
C LYS A 508 -15.72 -6.73 -23.71
N LYS A 509 -15.31 -7.82 -23.06
CA LYS A 509 -16.07 -8.55 -22.00
C LYS A 509 -16.17 -7.72 -20.73
N GLN A 510 -15.13 -6.97 -20.36
CA GLN A 510 -15.13 -6.11 -19.19
C GLN A 510 -15.94 -4.81 -19.39
N ASN A 511 -16.39 -4.53 -20.62
CA ASN A 511 -17.19 -3.36 -20.98
C ASN A 511 -16.66 -2.06 -20.32
N ILE A 512 -15.35 -1.81 -20.49
CA ILE A 512 -14.67 -0.70 -19.83
C ILE A 512 -15.28 0.61 -20.32
N LYS A 513 -16.04 1.27 -19.44
CA LYS A 513 -16.74 2.52 -19.73
C LYS A 513 -15.74 3.57 -20.25
N GLY A 514 -16.02 4.12 -21.44
CA GLY A 514 -15.19 5.13 -22.08
C GLY A 514 -13.97 4.59 -22.83
N VAL A 515 -13.89 3.28 -23.10
CA VAL A 515 -12.82 2.67 -23.90
C VAL A 515 -13.39 1.80 -25.03
N LYS A 516 -12.88 1.99 -26.25
CA LYS A 516 -13.17 1.17 -27.43
C LYS A 516 -11.87 0.59 -27.99
N VAL A 517 -11.94 -0.57 -28.64
CA VAL A 517 -10.80 -1.21 -29.31
C VAL A 517 -11.18 -1.47 -30.76
N LEU A 518 -10.37 -0.96 -31.69
CA LEU A 518 -10.69 -0.98 -33.12
C LEU A 518 -10.49 -2.33 -33.78
N GLU A 519 -9.39 -3.02 -33.47
CA GLU A 519 -9.03 -4.21 -34.22
C GLU A 519 -9.36 -5.49 -33.45
N THR A 520 -9.66 -6.54 -34.20
CA THR A 520 -9.71 -7.92 -33.69
C THR A 520 -8.32 -8.45 -33.32
N LYS A 521 -7.24 -7.70 -33.62
CA LYS A 521 -5.84 -8.08 -33.39
C LYS A 521 -5.05 -7.13 -32.47
N THR A 522 -5.64 -6.04 -31.96
CA THR A 522 -4.98 -5.14 -31.00
C THR A 522 -4.76 -5.88 -29.69
N ARG A 523 -3.50 -6.11 -29.29
CA ARG A 523 -3.16 -6.79 -28.02
C ARG A 523 -2.77 -5.73 -26.99
N VAL A 524 -3.28 -5.79 -25.77
CA VAL A 524 -2.89 -4.89 -24.68
C VAL A 524 -2.56 -5.76 -23.48
N LEU A 525 -1.35 -5.70 -22.93
CA LEU A 525 -1.01 -6.57 -21.80
C LEU A 525 -1.90 -6.26 -20.57
N PRO A 526 -2.18 -7.26 -19.70
CA PRO A 526 -3.00 -7.07 -18.51
C PRO A 526 -2.54 -5.91 -17.61
N SER A 527 -1.23 -5.65 -17.56
CA SER A 527 -0.62 -4.54 -16.83
C SER A 527 -1.17 -3.16 -17.21
N LEU A 528 -1.69 -2.99 -18.43
CA LEU A 528 -2.22 -1.73 -18.93
C LEU A 528 -3.74 -1.59 -18.76
N ILE A 529 -4.45 -2.65 -18.35
CA ILE A 529 -5.92 -2.64 -18.24
C ILE A 529 -6.40 -1.64 -17.18
N ASN A 530 -5.85 -1.69 -15.96
CA ASN A 530 -6.25 -0.79 -14.88
C ASN A 530 -5.94 0.69 -15.17
N PRO A 531 -4.73 1.05 -15.65
CA PRO A 531 -4.43 2.40 -16.09
C PRO A 531 -5.34 2.89 -17.24
N LEU A 532 -5.67 2.01 -18.19
CA LEU A 532 -6.58 2.33 -19.29
C LEU A 532 -8.03 2.50 -18.81
N LYS A 533 -8.48 1.71 -17.83
CA LYS A 533 -9.79 1.85 -17.18
C LYS A 533 -9.93 3.19 -16.47
N LYS A 534 -8.90 3.63 -15.74
CA LYS A 534 -8.88 4.97 -15.10
C LYS A 534 -8.98 6.08 -16.15
N ALA A 535 -8.21 5.98 -17.24
CA ALA A 535 -8.28 6.92 -18.35
C ALA A 535 -9.67 6.93 -19.01
N GLY A 536 -10.24 5.75 -19.27
CA GLY A 536 -11.56 5.58 -19.86
C GLY A 536 -12.68 6.17 -19.03
N GLN A 537 -12.67 5.95 -17.71
CA GLN A 537 -13.66 6.54 -16.80
C GLN A 537 -13.60 8.07 -16.79
N LEU A 538 -12.38 8.63 -16.85
CA LEU A 538 -12.17 10.08 -16.93
C LEU A 538 -12.56 10.68 -18.29
N ALA A 539 -12.40 9.92 -19.38
CA ALA A 539 -12.93 10.30 -20.68
C ALA A 539 -14.46 10.24 -20.69
N ALA A 540 -15.05 9.17 -20.16
CA ALA A 540 -16.49 8.98 -20.10
C ALA A 540 -17.21 10.04 -19.27
N SER A 541 -16.60 10.54 -18.19
CA SER A 541 -17.17 11.64 -17.40
C SER A 541 -17.25 12.96 -18.19
N GLN A 542 -16.54 13.06 -19.31
CA GLN A 542 -16.52 14.23 -20.20
C GLN A 542 -17.32 13.98 -21.51
N GLY A 543 -18.05 12.87 -21.60
CA GLY A 543 -18.79 12.48 -22.82
C GLY A 543 -17.90 11.90 -23.94
N LEU A 544 -16.69 11.46 -23.59
CA LEU A 544 -15.66 11.03 -24.54
C LEU A 544 -15.32 9.56 -24.38
N GLU A 545 -14.74 8.99 -25.43
CA GLU A 545 -14.28 7.60 -25.46
C GLU A 545 -12.86 7.52 -26.02
N ILE A 546 -12.00 6.80 -25.31
CA ILE A 546 -10.64 6.46 -25.74
C ILE A 546 -10.72 5.25 -26.64
N THR A 547 -10.30 5.40 -27.88
CA THR A 547 -10.21 4.31 -28.84
C THR A 547 -8.76 3.83 -28.93
N VAL A 548 -8.52 2.56 -28.62
CA VAL A 548 -7.23 1.88 -28.73
C VAL A 548 -7.04 1.33 -30.13
N MET A 549 -6.01 1.84 -30.81
CA MET A 549 -5.63 1.48 -32.17
C MET A 549 -4.59 0.36 -32.17
N SER A 550 -3.54 0.50 -31.36
CA SER A 550 -2.41 -0.44 -31.31
C SER A 550 -1.87 -0.58 -29.89
N GLY A 551 -1.22 -1.70 -29.59
CA GLY A 551 -0.73 -2.06 -28.26
C GLY A 551 0.49 -2.99 -28.35
N PHE A 552 0.52 -4.06 -27.57
CA PHE A 552 1.59 -5.05 -27.59
C PHE A 552 1.88 -5.59 -29.01
N ARG A 553 3.16 -5.63 -29.35
CA ARG A 553 3.67 -6.06 -30.66
C ARG A 553 4.82 -7.04 -30.47
N THR A 554 4.68 -8.27 -30.97
CA THR A 554 5.73 -9.28 -30.85
C THR A 554 7.03 -8.85 -31.56
N LEU A 555 8.16 -9.42 -31.12
CA LEU A 555 9.45 -9.20 -31.78
C LEU A 555 9.38 -9.60 -33.26
N GLU A 556 8.78 -10.75 -33.57
CA GLU A 556 8.51 -11.21 -34.93
C GLU A 556 7.74 -10.16 -35.75
N ARG A 557 6.65 -9.61 -35.20
CA ARG A 557 5.88 -8.57 -35.90
C ARG A 557 6.71 -7.30 -36.11
N GLN A 558 7.58 -6.94 -35.18
CA GLN A 558 8.49 -5.80 -35.35
C GLN A 558 9.56 -6.07 -36.42
N ILE A 559 10.09 -7.30 -36.53
CA ILE A 559 10.98 -7.72 -37.61
C ILE A 559 10.26 -7.59 -38.96
N TYR A 560 9.04 -8.11 -39.07
CA TYR A 560 8.23 -7.97 -40.28
C TYR A 560 8.08 -6.52 -40.72
N LEU A 561 7.72 -5.61 -39.80
CA LEU A 561 7.51 -4.19 -40.13
C LEU A 561 8.81 -3.50 -40.58
N ALA A 562 9.93 -3.78 -39.91
CA ALA A 562 11.22 -3.22 -40.28
C ALA A 562 11.67 -3.72 -41.67
N CYS A 563 11.56 -5.02 -41.92
CA CYS A 563 11.99 -5.64 -43.17
C CYS A 563 11.10 -5.26 -44.36
N ASP A 564 9.78 -5.14 -44.18
CA ASP A 564 8.87 -4.64 -45.21
C ASP A 564 9.25 -3.23 -45.67
N LYS A 565 9.60 -2.34 -44.74
CA LYS A 565 9.98 -0.95 -45.04
C LYS A 565 11.35 -0.84 -45.68
N LEU A 566 12.30 -1.65 -45.23
CA LEU A 566 13.60 -1.79 -45.88
C LEU A 566 13.45 -2.23 -47.34
N SER A 567 12.58 -3.20 -47.62
CA SER A 567 12.34 -3.69 -48.99
C SER A 567 11.77 -2.63 -49.93
N ARG A 568 11.08 -1.61 -49.38
CA ARG A 568 10.50 -0.50 -50.14
C ARG A 568 11.45 0.69 -50.28
N GLY A 569 12.64 0.66 -49.66
CA GLY A 569 13.59 1.77 -49.66
C GLY A 569 13.14 2.98 -48.83
N VAL A 570 12.17 2.81 -47.92
CA VAL A 570 11.54 3.90 -47.14
C VAL A 570 11.78 3.68 -45.64
N MET A 571 12.98 3.25 -45.25
CA MET A 571 13.29 3.13 -43.82
C MET A 571 13.56 4.52 -43.23
N ASP A 572 12.51 5.15 -42.70
CA ASP A 572 12.62 6.32 -41.83
C ASP A 572 12.56 5.87 -40.36
N SER A 573 13.70 5.95 -39.67
CA SER A 573 13.81 5.59 -38.25
C SER A 573 12.98 6.47 -37.31
N LYS A 574 12.40 7.57 -37.81
CA LYS A 574 11.48 8.43 -37.04
C LYS A 574 10.07 7.87 -36.95
N LEU A 575 9.67 6.98 -37.86
CA LEU A 575 8.31 6.44 -37.93
C LEU A 575 8.24 4.98 -37.47
N ILE A 576 9.35 4.23 -37.57
CA ILE A 576 9.39 2.80 -37.22
C ILE A 576 10.69 2.49 -36.48
N ALA A 577 10.55 1.97 -35.26
CA ALA A 577 11.69 1.53 -34.47
C ALA A 577 12.35 0.28 -35.05
N TRP A 578 13.67 0.15 -34.86
CA TRP A 578 14.37 -1.09 -35.19
C TRP A 578 13.87 -2.28 -34.35
N PRO A 579 13.98 -3.54 -34.83
CA PRO A 579 13.60 -4.73 -34.07
C PRO A 579 14.28 -4.78 -32.71
N GLY A 580 13.46 -4.84 -31.65
CA GLY A 580 13.89 -4.76 -30.25
C GLY A 580 13.86 -3.37 -29.62
N GLY A 581 13.81 -2.31 -30.43
CA GLY A 581 13.75 -0.92 -29.97
C GLY A 581 12.35 -0.35 -29.75
N SER A 582 11.30 -1.07 -30.14
CA SER A 582 9.91 -0.63 -30.00
C SER A 582 9.39 -0.88 -28.58
N LYS A 583 8.86 0.15 -27.92
CA LYS A 583 8.18 0.00 -26.61
C LYS A 583 6.82 -0.72 -26.73
N HIS A 584 6.29 -0.92 -27.94
CA HIS A 584 5.19 -1.87 -28.13
C HIS A 584 5.64 -3.31 -27.87
N GLY A 585 6.93 -3.59 -28.09
CA GLY A 585 7.58 -4.86 -27.78
C GLY A 585 7.62 -5.15 -26.30
N THR A 586 7.74 -4.15 -25.43
CA THR A 586 7.73 -4.34 -23.97
C THR A 586 6.32 -4.49 -23.41
N GLY A 587 5.28 -4.23 -24.22
CA GLY A 587 3.89 -4.27 -23.81
C GLY A 587 3.50 -3.19 -22.81
N SER A 588 4.29 -2.12 -22.76
CA SER A 588 4.12 -0.96 -21.88
C SER A 588 3.67 0.29 -22.66
N SER A 589 3.17 0.12 -23.89
CA SER A 589 2.73 1.24 -24.73
C SER A 589 1.49 0.92 -25.55
N ILE A 590 0.74 1.98 -25.87
CA ILE A 590 -0.48 1.94 -26.65
C ILE A 590 -0.53 3.14 -27.60
N ASP A 591 -1.13 2.94 -28.76
CA ASP A 591 -1.53 4.01 -29.67
C ASP A 591 -3.03 4.21 -29.54
N ILE A 592 -3.45 5.41 -29.18
CA ILE A 592 -4.83 5.73 -28.83
C ILE A 592 -5.30 7.05 -29.42
N GLN A 593 -6.61 7.24 -29.45
CA GLN A 593 -7.27 8.45 -29.91
C GLN A 593 -8.53 8.72 -29.12
N LEU A 594 -8.90 9.99 -28.98
CA LEU A 594 -10.15 10.40 -28.33
C LEU A 594 -11.26 10.60 -29.38
N THR A 595 -12.43 10.05 -29.11
CA THR A 595 -13.62 10.12 -29.96
C THR A 595 -14.83 10.55 -29.11
N GLY A 596 -15.90 11.05 -29.75
CA GLY A 596 -17.09 11.56 -29.05
C GLY A 596 -17.26 13.07 -29.20
N ALA A 597 -18.14 13.67 -28.41
CA ALA A 597 -18.42 15.11 -28.47
C ALA A 597 -18.40 15.71 -27.06
N THR A 598 -17.80 16.89 -26.91
CA THR A 598 -17.69 17.57 -25.61
C THR A 598 -17.62 19.08 -25.77
N ILE A 599 -17.77 19.82 -24.67
CA ILE A 599 -17.65 21.27 -24.68
C ILE A 599 -16.18 21.65 -24.46
N ILE A 600 -15.58 22.31 -25.45
CA ILE A 600 -14.22 22.88 -25.38
C ILE A 600 -14.34 24.38 -25.63
N ASP A 601 -13.77 25.20 -24.75
CA ASP A 601 -13.82 26.67 -24.85
C ASP A 601 -15.25 27.24 -25.03
N GLY A 602 -16.23 26.61 -24.37
CA GLY A 602 -17.64 27.02 -24.41
C GLY A 602 -18.40 26.65 -25.69
N LYS A 603 -17.79 25.88 -26.61
CA LYS A 603 -18.43 25.39 -27.83
C LYS A 603 -18.50 23.85 -27.82
N LEU A 604 -19.59 23.29 -28.36
CA LEU A 604 -19.69 21.86 -28.59
C LEU A 604 -18.76 21.50 -29.76
N GLU A 605 -17.70 20.76 -29.45
CA GLU A 605 -16.75 20.24 -30.41
C GLU A 605 -16.96 18.74 -30.57
N THR A 606 -16.92 18.26 -31.81
CA THR A 606 -16.98 16.83 -32.14
C THR A 606 -15.60 16.33 -32.47
N GLY A 607 -15.18 15.29 -31.75
CA GLY A 607 -13.94 14.59 -32.02
C GLY A 607 -14.06 13.77 -33.30
N PRO A 608 -12.93 13.27 -33.80
CA PRO A 608 -12.90 12.47 -35.02
C PRO A 608 -13.84 11.27 -34.97
N SER A 609 -14.59 11.09 -36.07
CA SER A 609 -15.57 10.00 -36.24
C SER A 609 -14.93 8.65 -36.54
N SER A 610 -13.69 8.65 -37.01
CA SER A 610 -12.90 7.45 -37.32
C SER A 610 -11.45 7.65 -36.87
N PRO A 611 -10.78 6.57 -36.45
CA PRO A 611 -9.38 6.63 -36.13
C PRO A 611 -8.53 6.67 -37.41
N ASP A 612 -7.72 7.71 -37.53
CA ASP A 612 -6.91 7.97 -38.73
C ASP A 612 -5.51 8.43 -38.32
N ASN A 613 -4.58 7.48 -38.31
CA ASN A 613 -3.18 7.68 -37.97
C ASN A 613 -2.43 8.64 -38.92
N SER A 614 -2.95 8.93 -40.11
CA SER A 614 -2.28 9.77 -41.10
C SER A 614 -2.57 11.27 -40.94
N ASN A 615 -3.71 11.64 -40.35
CA ASN A 615 -4.20 13.02 -40.28
C ASN A 615 -4.19 13.64 -38.86
N ILE A 616 -4.04 12.83 -37.80
CA ILE A 616 -4.08 13.29 -36.39
C ILE A 616 -2.93 14.27 -36.04
N GLN A 617 -1.81 14.22 -36.78
CA GLN A 617 -0.62 15.02 -36.46
C GLN A 617 -0.60 16.44 -37.04
N ASN A 618 -1.50 16.82 -37.95
CA ASN A 618 -1.44 18.09 -38.70
C ASN A 618 -2.77 18.84 -38.82
N ASN A 619 -3.86 18.33 -38.24
CA ASN A 619 -5.18 18.94 -38.35
C ASN A 619 -5.52 19.75 -37.08
N ASP A 620 -5.83 21.04 -37.24
CA ASP A 620 -6.20 21.96 -36.15
C ASP A 620 -7.42 21.50 -35.35
N GLU A 621 -8.35 20.78 -35.99
CA GLU A 621 -9.51 20.18 -35.34
C GLU A 621 -9.11 19.05 -34.37
N TYR A 622 -8.04 18.33 -34.69
CA TYR A 622 -7.52 17.21 -33.90
C TYR A 622 -6.59 17.68 -32.78
N LEU A 623 -5.98 18.87 -32.90
CA LEU A 623 -5.10 19.42 -31.87
C LEU A 623 -5.83 19.61 -30.53
N LYS A 624 -7.10 20.07 -30.54
CA LYS A 624 -7.91 20.21 -29.31
C LYS A 624 -8.13 18.86 -28.61
N PHE A 625 -8.52 17.83 -29.37
CA PHE A 625 -8.74 16.49 -28.83
C PHE A 625 -7.45 15.80 -28.40
N ASN A 626 -6.32 16.05 -29.09
CA ASN A 626 -5.01 15.56 -28.68
C ASN A 626 -4.53 16.17 -27.36
N ARG A 627 -4.79 17.48 -27.14
CA ARG A 627 -4.51 18.13 -25.84
C ARG A 627 -5.34 17.49 -24.74
N LEU A 628 -6.64 17.35 -24.97
CA LEU A 628 -7.56 16.76 -24.00
C LEU A 628 -7.22 15.29 -23.69
N LEU A 629 -6.86 14.52 -24.71
CA LEU A 629 -6.35 13.15 -24.56
C LEU A 629 -5.10 13.14 -23.68
N ALA A 630 -4.11 13.99 -23.98
CA ALA A 630 -2.90 14.09 -23.18
C ALA A 630 -3.20 14.47 -21.72
N GLU A 631 -4.10 15.43 -21.46
CA GLU A 631 -4.53 15.78 -20.09
C GLU A 631 -5.14 14.60 -19.32
N ILE A 632 -6.05 13.85 -19.97
CA ILE A 632 -6.68 12.67 -19.37
C ILE A 632 -5.61 11.63 -19.02
N MET A 633 -4.71 11.36 -19.96
CA MET A 633 -3.67 10.34 -19.83
C MET A 633 -2.63 10.72 -18.76
N TYR A 634 -2.22 11.99 -18.69
CA TYR A 634 -1.26 12.49 -17.69
C TYR A 634 -1.83 12.45 -16.28
N LYS A 635 -3.10 12.81 -16.09
CA LYS A 635 -3.78 12.73 -14.79
C LYS A 635 -3.78 11.33 -14.20
N VAL A 636 -3.74 10.30 -15.05
CA VAL A 636 -3.76 8.89 -14.62
C VAL A 636 -2.42 8.18 -14.82
N GLY A 637 -1.33 8.95 -14.96
CA GLY A 637 0.04 8.46 -14.83
C GLY A 637 0.71 7.95 -16.11
N TRP A 638 0.11 8.17 -17.28
CA TRP A 638 0.73 7.83 -18.56
C TRP A 638 1.69 8.91 -19.04
N LYS A 639 2.67 8.53 -19.86
CA LYS A 639 3.58 9.46 -20.56
C LYS A 639 3.33 9.43 -22.05
N ARG A 640 3.45 10.58 -22.71
CA ARG A 640 3.35 10.67 -24.17
C ARG A 640 4.73 10.74 -24.80
N LEU A 641 4.92 10.11 -25.96
CA LEU A 641 6.11 10.31 -26.78
C LEU A 641 6.05 11.68 -27.47
N LYS A 642 7.08 12.52 -27.31
CA LYS A 642 7.08 13.91 -27.83
C LYS A 642 6.85 13.99 -29.35
N THR A 643 7.29 12.98 -30.11
CA THR A 643 7.18 12.93 -31.57
C THR A 643 5.86 12.35 -32.08
N GLU A 644 5.08 11.68 -31.22
CA GLU A 644 3.86 10.97 -31.61
C GLU A 644 2.72 11.28 -30.64
N VAL A 645 1.79 12.12 -31.08
CA VAL A 645 0.71 12.63 -30.22
C VAL A 645 -0.28 11.56 -29.74
N TRP A 646 -0.32 10.41 -30.41
CA TRP A 646 -1.17 9.25 -30.11
C TRP A 646 -0.49 8.19 -29.25
N HIS A 647 0.83 8.25 -29.08
CA HIS A 647 1.62 7.18 -28.46
C HIS A 647 1.83 7.45 -26.96
N PHE A 648 1.34 6.53 -26.13
CA PHE A 648 1.43 6.63 -24.68
C PHE A 648 2.08 5.39 -24.05
N GLU A 649 2.87 5.61 -23.00
CA GLU A 649 3.65 4.60 -22.28
C GLU A 649 3.27 4.54 -20.78
N TYR A 650 3.25 3.33 -20.18
CA TYR A 650 2.98 3.05 -18.76
C TYR A 650 3.59 1.69 -18.32
N PRO A 651 4.10 1.50 -17.08
CA PRO A 651 4.19 2.46 -15.97
C PRO A 651 5.34 3.46 -16.13
N ASN A 652 5.39 4.41 -15.20
CA ASN A 652 6.33 5.52 -15.14
C ASN A 652 7.79 5.03 -15.00
N SER A 653 8.48 4.75 -16.10
CA SER A 653 9.94 4.64 -16.14
C SER A 653 10.57 6.04 -15.97
N PRO A 654 11.76 6.21 -15.34
CA PRO A 654 12.44 7.51 -15.27
C PRO A 654 12.49 8.19 -16.65
N LEU A 655 12.30 9.52 -16.66
CA LEU A 655 12.10 10.31 -17.89
C LEU A 655 13.30 10.15 -18.84
N GLU A 656 13.16 9.32 -19.87
CA GLU A 656 13.92 9.49 -21.11
C GLU A 656 13.47 10.83 -21.75
N ASP A 657 14.40 11.69 -22.18
CA ASP A 657 14.14 13.07 -22.66
C ASP A 657 13.09 13.20 -23.77
N SER A 658 12.79 12.11 -24.46
CA SER A 658 11.79 12.03 -25.52
C SER A 658 10.34 11.88 -25.01
N ARG A 659 10.10 11.76 -23.70
CA ARG A 659 8.74 11.63 -23.12
C ARG A 659 8.30 12.92 -22.43
N THR A 660 6.99 13.12 -22.34
CA THR A 660 6.41 14.27 -21.67
C THR A 660 5.11 13.95 -20.93
N THR A 661 4.91 14.65 -19.82
CA THR A 661 3.68 14.66 -18.98
C THR A 661 3.08 16.06 -18.86
N SER A 662 3.60 17.02 -19.62
CA SER A 662 3.29 18.45 -19.46
C SER A 662 3.13 19.20 -20.77
N CYS A 663 3.58 18.63 -21.88
CA CYS A 663 3.47 19.25 -23.18
C CYS A 663 2.35 18.60 -23.99
N PHE A 664 1.44 19.43 -24.49
CA PHE A 664 0.19 19.01 -25.14
C PHE A 664 0.19 19.22 -26.67
N GLU A 665 1.18 19.94 -27.20
CA GLU A 665 1.29 20.28 -28.64
C GLU A 665 2.25 19.35 -29.38
N LYS A 666 2.33 19.52 -30.71
CA LYS A 666 3.24 18.76 -31.59
C LYS A 666 4.71 19.18 -31.42
N SER A 667 4.97 20.46 -31.19
CA SER A 667 6.30 21.03 -31.03
C SER A 667 6.74 21.06 -29.57
N CYS A 668 6.76 19.90 -28.91
CA CYS A 668 7.44 19.73 -27.63
C CYS A 668 8.95 19.79 -27.88
N LYS A 669 9.50 21.01 -28.02
CA LYS A 669 10.96 21.22 -28.09
C LYS A 669 11.62 20.78 -26.78
#